data_AF-A0A1W6DMD6-F1
#
_entry.id   AF-A0A1W6DMD6-F1
#
_cell.length_a   1.000
_cell.length_b   1.000
_cell.length_c   1.000
_cell.angle_alpha   90.00
_cell.angle_beta   90.00
_cell.angle_gamma   90.00
#
_symmetry.space_group_name_H-M   'P 1'
#
loop_
_entity.id
_entity.type
_entity.pdbx_description
1 polymer ?
#
loop_
_entity_poly.entity_id
_entity_poly.type
_entity_poly.pdbx_seq_one_letter_code
_entity_poly.pdbx_strand_id
1 'polypeptide(L)'
;MLERTSLPVSRRIRYRRGAAALTLGALVVAGWAVPAAADLPEQEPGVTLRTFQLAQNPGGVCTLKSGQTPNVDKLMPTIDWSTAEQFGAEDNFISQVSANLHVPADGQYQFRVTNDDGALVYIDGQLVLENDGPNDSTSVEGSATLTAGVHDLRVDYYEGSDKQRLTLAWKTPGSSSFQVIPTSALSTEAGVVRVTAPGYKYCEGATDTAGDGLRLDSVNPNYELVDLRPAGFEPKVSGLAFTPDEQLAVVTTGEVSSGGWRPDPVSGEVYFLDGVTTADGPEDVTATLVADELLNPMGIEVVEDSIFVSERYQLTQLTDPDGDGFYDTHTKIAEWPDGGNFHEFAFGLIHDEDYFYVNLSVAINNGGATTNPQPAANRGTSIKIDRETGEVSYVAGGLRTPNGIGFGPEGEIFATDNQGAWLPSNKLIHIQQDKFYNHYTNPAGPFDSNPVAPPAVWLPQNEIANSPGNPILVEDGEFAGQMLLGDVTYGGIQRAFLEKVDGEFQGAVFRHTAGLEVGVNRVIYGPDGALYAGGTGEGGNWGESGKLRFGLQKLVPVNEDSFDMKEMRVVEGGFEIEYTDPVSDEVVENLADAYQIKQWRYVPTQQYGGPKVDEQPLFVTDAQVSEDRTTVTLKIDGLKPGHVVYVRSPRPFASADGAELLSTEAWYTLNSLPGYVAPADRGWYEAELAQPLGGSSIGSDHSNYSGSGFAAGMTSVGSGRTFSVTVPEAGTYPVNVRYANGIHPYTELRSKNVSLHVNGQDLGQWNFPTTGSWKDWGVQTRDLELQAGTNTITLAYETGDQGNINIDVLSIGENPDICTPGEVEDGYTALFDGTLASLQEGWRMAGPGGFGRQEDCSIQGAGGMGLLWYNQELGDSYSLKLDWKLLKDDNGGVFVGFPNPGDDPWVAVNKGYEIQIDATDAADRTTGAVYTFQGADAAAVEASLKPVGQWNAYDIRVEGDRIRIYLNDVLVNDFTSTDPARLVNSFVGIQNHGNGEMVNYRNIRFKELTDEPVEELAISTTVQTRCLAGKVYVAVRATNDDTVPADVTLTTPFGTKTVTGVQPGASAYQSFATRATSVEAGVAQVSATGDGRTFEADAAYEAVSCG
;
A
#
# COMPACT_ATOMS: atom_id res chain seq x y z
N MET A 1 -46.64 -19.82 -18.42
CA MET A 1 -47.63 -18.82 -18.89
C MET A 1 -47.51 -17.63 -17.95
N LEU A 2 -47.37 -16.44 -18.54
CA LEU A 2 -47.09 -15.10 -17.95
C LEU A 2 -45.61 -14.66 -18.02
N GLU A 3 -45.42 -13.70 -18.92
CA GLU A 3 -44.22 -12.93 -19.25
C GLU A 3 -43.71 -12.11 -18.05
N ARG A 4 -42.39 -11.96 -17.93
CA ARG A 4 -41.75 -10.91 -17.13
C ARG A 4 -40.92 -10.02 -18.04
N THR A 5 -41.37 -8.79 -18.20
CA THR A 5 -40.63 -7.68 -18.78
C THR A 5 -39.74 -7.03 -17.72
N SER A 6 -38.50 -6.79 -18.11
CA SER A 6 -37.42 -6.12 -17.38
C SER A 6 -37.50 -4.59 -17.51
N LEU A 7 -37.36 -3.86 -16.39
CA LEU A 7 -36.87 -2.48 -16.34
C LEU A 7 -36.09 -2.26 -15.02
N PRO A 8 -34.97 -1.51 -15.02
CA PRO A 8 -34.17 -1.25 -13.84
C PRO A 8 -34.77 -0.11 -13.01
N VAL A 9 -34.82 -0.29 -11.68
CA VAL A 9 -35.33 0.71 -10.72
C VAL A 9 -34.16 1.54 -10.19
N SER A 10 -34.12 2.81 -10.57
CA SER A 10 -33.37 3.84 -9.82
C SER A 10 -34.11 4.17 -8.52
N ARG A 11 -33.51 3.88 -7.37
CA ARG A 11 -34.05 4.28 -6.06
C ARG A 11 -33.74 5.76 -5.80
N ARG A 12 -34.71 6.63 -6.11
CA ARG A 12 -34.76 8.00 -5.57
C ARG A 12 -35.07 7.95 -4.07
N ILE A 13 -34.16 8.48 -3.26
CA ILE A 13 -34.37 8.77 -1.84
C ILE A 13 -35.44 9.87 -1.74
N ARG A 14 -36.60 9.55 -1.14
CA ARG A 14 -37.68 10.50 -0.84
C ARG A 14 -37.47 11.08 0.56
N TYR A 15 -37.11 12.35 0.66
CA TYR A 15 -37.25 13.13 1.89
C TYR A 15 -38.75 13.26 2.26
N ARG A 16 -39.14 12.78 3.44
CA ARG A 16 -40.46 13.03 4.03
C ARG A 16 -40.52 14.48 4.52
N ARG A 17 -41.32 15.32 3.85
CA ARG A 17 -41.74 16.63 4.36
C ARG A 17 -42.78 16.46 5.48
N GLY A 18 -42.38 16.66 6.72
CA GLY A 18 -43.29 16.94 7.83
C GLY A 18 -43.63 18.43 7.84
N ALA A 19 -44.88 18.78 7.56
CA ALA A 19 -45.37 20.15 7.65
C ALA A 19 -45.72 20.47 9.12
N ALA A 20 -44.91 21.28 9.78
CA ALA A 20 -45.27 21.96 11.02
C ALA A 20 -45.61 23.43 10.70
N ALA A 21 -46.82 23.84 11.05
CA ALA A 21 -47.32 25.19 10.83
C ALA A 21 -46.62 26.18 11.79
N LEU A 22 -45.92 27.16 11.24
CA LEU A 22 -45.34 28.29 11.94
C LEU A 22 -46.41 29.37 12.21
N THR A 23 -46.76 29.56 13.47
CA THR A 23 -47.42 30.79 13.96
C THR A 23 -46.36 31.87 14.15
N LEU A 24 -46.54 33.02 13.48
CA LEU A 24 -45.72 34.23 13.68
C LEU A 24 -45.84 34.73 15.12
N GLY A 25 -44.77 34.59 15.89
CA GLY A 25 -44.49 35.37 17.09
C GLY A 25 -43.28 36.26 16.83
N ALA A 26 -43.45 37.58 16.91
CA ALA A 26 -42.36 38.53 16.79
C ALA A 26 -41.39 38.35 17.99
N LEU A 27 -40.18 37.86 17.72
CA LEU A 27 -39.08 37.80 18.66
C LEU A 27 -38.05 38.87 18.30
N VAL A 28 -37.77 39.71 19.29
CA VAL A 28 -36.76 40.76 19.28
C VAL A 28 -35.40 40.14 19.00
N VAL A 29 -34.74 40.59 17.92
CA VAL A 29 -33.36 40.21 17.61
C VAL A 29 -32.46 40.89 18.64
N ALA A 30 -31.98 40.12 19.62
CA ALA A 30 -30.79 40.50 20.37
C ALA A 30 -29.61 40.44 19.40
N GLY A 31 -28.95 41.58 19.20
CA GLY A 31 -27.75 41.66 18.36
C GLY A 31 -26.67 40.76 18.93
N TRP A 32 -26.28 39.75 18.16
CA TRP A 32 -25.03 39.04 18.37
C TRP A 32 -23.92 40.03 17.99
N ALA A 33 -23.10 40.40 18.97
CA ALA A 33 -21.86 41.08 18.66
C ALA A 33 -21.00 40.10 17.84
N VAL A 34 -20.75 40.45 16.58
CA VAL A 34 -19.69 39.81 15.78
C VAL A 34 -18.39 40.05 16.57
N PRO A 35 -17.57 39.03 16.82
CA PRO A 35 -16.26 39.24 17.42
C PRO A 35 -15.51 40.31 16.61
N ALA A 36 -14.79 41.20 17.28
CA ALA A 36 -13.86 42.08 16.58
C ALA A 36 -12.92 41.21 15.73
N ALA A 37 -12.79 41.52 14.44
CA ALA A 37 -11.84 40.84 13.57
C ALA A 37 -10.46 40.90 14.24
N ALA A 38 -9.84 39.74 14.45
CA ALA A 38 -8.43 39.69 14.84
C ALA A 38 -7.63 40.51 13.82
N ASP A 39 -6.65 41.29 14.28
CA ASP A 39 -5.76 42.00 13.36
C ASP A 39 -5.11 40.97 12.42
N LEU A 40 -5.27 41.17 11.12
CA LEU A 40 -4.66 40.30 10.12
C LEU A 40 -3.14 40.36 10.28
N PRO A 41 -2.42 39.23 10.14
CA PRO A 41 -0.96 39.26 10.06
C PRO A 41 -0.52 40.12 8.87
N GLU A 42 0.77 40.44 8.77
CA GLU A 42 1.29 41.19 7.62
C GLU A 42 0.80 40.57 6.30
N GLN A 43 0.32 41.41 5.37
CA GLN A 43 -0.33 40.96 4.14
C GLN A 43 0.49 41.35 2.91
N GLU A 44 0.52 40.48 1.89
CA GLU A 44 1.07 40.77 0.57
C GLU A 44 0.00 40.62 -0.54
N PRO A 45 0.08 41.38 -1.65
CA PRO A 45 -0.95 41.34 -2.71
C PRO A 45 -1.00 40.00 -3.45
N GLY A 46 -2.20 39.46 -3.64
CA GLY A 46 -2.43 38.21 -4.36
C GLY A 46 -3.24 37.17 -3.59
N VAL A 47 -3.15 35.92 -4.04
CA VAL A 47 -3.83 34.74 -3.49
C VAL A 47 -2.83 33.61 -3.27
N THR A 48 -3.06 32.77 -2.26
CA THR A 48 -2.31 31.53 -2.10
C THR A 48 -3.02 30.42 -2.87
N LEU A 49 -2.33 29.82 -3.84
CA LEU A 49 -2.74 28.62 -4.57
C LEU A 49 -2.04 27.41 -3.99
N ARG A 50 -2.80 26.41 -3.54
CA ARG A 50 -2.30 25.09 -3.16
C ARG A 50 -2.88 24.02 -4.05
N THR A 51 -2.04 23.17 -4.65
CA THR A 51 -2.48 22.06 -5.52
C THR A 51 -2.08 20.73 -4.92
N PHE A 52 -3.00 19.77 -4.97
CA PHE A 52 -2.90 18.43 -4.40
C PHE A 52 -3.13 17.41 -5.52
N GLN A 53 -2.08 16.67 -5.85
CA GLN A 53 -2.12 15.62 -6.88
C GLN A 53 -2.84 14.40 -6.31
N LEU A 54 -3.88 13.92 -6.98
CA LEU A 54 -4.61 12.71 -6.61
C LEU A 54 -4.14 11.52 -7.44
N ALA A 55 -4.29 10.32 -6.88
CA ALA A 55 -3.98 9.06 -7.57
C ALA A 55 -5.02 8.71 -8.65
N GLN A 56 -6.26 9.16 -8.46
CA GLN A 56 -7.39 8.87 -9.33
C GLN A 56 -8.28 10.12 -9.45
N ASN A 57 -9.05 10.16 -10.53
CA ASN A 57 -10.04 11.19 -10.75
C ASN A 57 -11.16 11.11 -9.67
N PRO A 58 -11.39 12.15 -8.84
CA PRO A 58 -12.44 12.15 -7.84
C PRO A 58 -13.86 12.34 -8.41
N GLY A 59 -14.00 12.72 -9.69
CA GLY A 59 -15.27 12.98 -10.36
C GLY A 59 -15.95 14.31 -10.01
N GLY A 60 -15.33 15.11 -9.14
CA GLY A 60 -15.81 16.38 -8.62
C GLY A 60 -14.90 16.93 -7.52
N VAL A 61 -15.18 18.14 -7.03
CA VAL A 61 -14.46 18.72 -5.89
C VAL A 61 -14.72 17.88 -4.63
N CYS A 62 -13.66 17.28 -4.10
CA CYS A 62 -13.73 16.47 -2.88
C CYS A 62 -13.20 17.23 -1.66
N THR A 63 -13.56 16.76 -0.46
CA THR A 63 -12.88 17.17 0.77
C THR A 63 -11.59 16.38 0.91
N LEU A 64 -10.45 17.08 0.96
CA LEU A 64 -9.14 16.46 1.20
C LEU A 64 -9.04 16.04 2.67
N LYS A 65 -8.46 14.86 2.93
CA LYS A 65 -8.12 14.46 4.30
C LYS A 65 -7.22 15.53 4.94
N SER A 66 -7.50 15.87 6.20
CA SER A 66 -6.71 16.84 6.96
C SER A 66 -5.26 16.40 7.16
N GLY A 67 -4.34 17.36 7.32
CA GLY A 67 -2.93 17.06 7.62
C GLY A 67 -2.06 16.75 6.40
N GLN A 68 -2.57 16.96 5.19
CA GLN A 68 -1.82 16.74 3.95
C GLN A 68 -1.08 18.01 3.49
N THR A 69 0.23 17.92 3.27
CA THR A 69 1.06 18.98 2.66
C THR A 69 0.82 19.04 1.14
N PRO A 70 0.60 20.21 0.52
CA PRO A 70 0.32 20.29 -0.92
C PRO A 70 1.51 19.88 -1.81
N ASN A 71 1.24 19.47 -3.05
CA ASN A 71 2.27 19.24 -4.07
C ASN A 71 2.83 20.56 -4.62
N VAL A 72 2.00 21.61 -4.64
CA VAL A 72 2.33 22.93 -5.15
C VAL A 72 1.78 23.96 -4.17
N ASP A 73 2.58 24.96 -3.82
CA ASP A 73 2.12 26.11 -3.04
C ASP A 73 2.74 27.39 -3.66
N LYS A 74 1.89 28.30 -4.15
CA LYS A 74 2.30 29.49 -4.93
C LYS A 74 1.54 30.74 -4.50
N LEU A 75 2.24 31.89 -4.50
CA LEU A 75 1.60 33.21 -4.52
C LEU A 75 1.22 33.57 -5.96
N MET A 76 -0.06 33.86 -6.20
CA MET A 76 -0.59 34.19 -7.51
C MET A 76 -1.27 35.56 -7.50
N PRO A 77 -1.13 36.39 -8.56
CA PRO A 77 -1.65 37.77 -8.54
C PRO A 77 -3.18 37.86 -8.64
N THR A 78 -3.81 36.95 -9.38
CA THR A 78 -5.26 36.89 -9.65
C THR A 78 -5.67 35.44 -9.87
N ILE A 79 -6.97 35.15 -9.84
CA ILE A 79 -7.55 33.84 -10.21
C ILE A 79 -7.99 33.92 -11.68
N ASP A 80 -7.06 33.67 -12.60
CA ASP A 80 -7.30 33.58 -14.05
C ASP A 80 -6.21 32.71 -14.69
N TRP A 81 -6.44 31.39 -14.68
CA TRP A 81 -5.46 30.38 -15.05
C TRP A 81 -6.03 29.37 -16.02
N SER A 82 -5.18 28.83 -16.90
CA SER A 82 -5.57 27.86 -17.92
C SER A 82 -4.45 26.94 -18.38
N THR A 83 -3.34 26.83 -17.63
CA THR A 83 -2.20 25.99 -18.01
C THR A 83 -1.67 25.18 -16.83
N ALA A 84 -1.18 23.97 -17.12
CA ALA A 84 -0.54 23.12 -16.12
C ALA A 84 0.61 23.80 -15.37
N GLU A 85 1.37 24.68 -16.03
CA GLU A 85 2.43 25.44 -15.37
C GLU A 85 1.90 26.37 -14.27
N GLN A 86 0.72 26.98 -14.46
CA GLN A 86 0.11 27.85 -13.45
C GLN A 86 -0.32 27.02 -12.23
N PHE A 87 -1.05 25.93 -12.44
CA PHE A 87 -1.51 25.03 -11.38
C PHE A 87 -0.40 24.19 -10.74
N GLY A 88 0.67 23.93 -11.49
CA GLY A 88 1.75 22.99 -11.15
C GLY A 88 1.36 21.52 -11.21
N ALA A 89 0.25 21.19 -11.88
CA ALA A 89 -0.25 19.84 -12.13
C ALA A 89 -1.02 19.82 -13.46
N GLU A 90 -1.04 18.68 -14.13
CA GLU A 90 -1.74 18.48 -15.42
C GLU A 90 -3.16 17.97 -15.21
N ASP A 91 -3.31 16.76 -14.66
CA ASP A 91 -4.58 16.05 -14.50
C ASP A 91 -4.75 15.51 -13.07
N ASN A 92 -5.98 15.14 -12.70
CA ASN A 92 -6.34 14.50 -11.43
C ASN A 92 -5.84 15.27 -10.20
N PHE A 93 -6.18 16.55 -10.08
CA PHE A 93 -5.76 17.36 -8.95
C PHE A 93 -6.90 18.19 -8.35
N ILE A 94 -6.72 18.55 -7.08
CA ILE A 94 -7.51 19.55 -6.38
C ILE A 94 -6.64 20.79 -6.16
N SER A 95 -7.17 21.98 -6.45
CA SER A 95 -6.57 23.24 -6.03
C SER A 95 -7.44 23.93 -4.98
N GLN A 96 -6.84 24.31 -3.87
CA GLN A 96 -7.43 25.21 -2.88
C GLN A 96 -6.77 26.58 -3.01
N VAL A 97 -7.58 27.58 -3.34
CA VAL A 97 -7.14 28.98 -3.46
C VAL A 97 -7.70 29.76 -2.29
N SER A 98 -6.87 30.53 -1.60
CA SER A 98 -7.28 31.35 -0.45
C SER A 98 -6.74 32.77 -0.56
N ALA A 99 -7.55 33.75 -0.14
CA ALA A 99 -7.18 35.16 -0.07
C ALA A 99 -8.13 35.96 0.84
N ASN A 100 -7.65 37.10 1.30
CA ASN A 100 -8.45 38.18 1.82
C ASN A 100 -8.96 39.05 0.66
N LEU A 101 -10.29 39.14 0.51
CA LEU A 101 -10.98 39.98 -0.47
C LEU A 101 -11.28 41.36 0.12
N HIS A 102 -10.71 42.41 -0.47
CA HIS A 102 -10.92 43.79 -0.05
C HIS A 102 -12.12 44.40 -0.77
N VAL A 103 -13.17 44.68 0.00
CA VAL A 103 -14.44 45.23 -0.47
C VAL A 103 -14.49 46.73 -0.18
N PRO A 104 -14.53 47.61 -1.20
CA PRO A 104 -14.38 49.05 -1.00
C PRO A 104 -15.66 49.75 -0.51
N ALA A 105 -16.82 49.12 -0.63
CA ALA A 105 -18.11 49.70 -0.26
C ALA A 105 -19.14 48.61 0.00
N ASP A 106 -20.05 48.88 0.95
CA ASP A 106 -21.24 48.07 1.21
C ASP A 106 -22.07 47.88 -0.07
N GLY A 107 -22.55 46.66 -0.31
CA GLY A 107 -23.53 46.44 -1.37
C GLY A 107 -23.62 44.99 -1.84
N GLN A 108 -24.42 44.79 -2.89
CA GLN A 108 -24.53 43.50 -3.56
C GLN A 108 -23.44 43.36 -4.63
N TYR A 109 -22.59 42.36 -4.46
CA TYR A 109 -21.59 41.94 -5.43
C TYR A 109 -22.10 40.71 -6.18
N GLN A 110 -21.91 40.68 -7.50
CA GLN A 110 -22.13 39.45 -8.28
C GLN A 110 -20.78 38.83 -8.59
N PHE A 111 -20.66 37.53 -8.43
CA PHE A 111 -19.48 36.75 -8.75
C PHE A 111 -19.77 35.84 -9.94
N ARG A 112 -18.74 35.56 -10.73
CA ARG A 112 -18.77 34.60 -11.81
C ARG A 112 -17.51 33.75 -11.74
N VAL A 113 -17.68 32.44 -11.64
CA VAL A 113 -16.60 31.48 -11.85
C VAL A 113 -16.71 30.92 -13.27
N THR A 114 -15.57 30.78 -13.94
CA THR A 114 -15.46 30.05 -15.21
C THR A 114 -14.40 28.99 -15.03
N ASN A 115 -14.79 27.73 -15.15
CA ASN A 115 -13.89 26.62 -14.91
C ASN A 115 -14.16 25.45 -15.85
N ASP A 116 -13.12 24.69 -16.15
CA ASP A 116 -13.25 23.31 -16.62
C ASP A 116 -13.52 22.42 -15.39
N ASP A 117 -14.23 21.31 -15.58
CA ASP A 117 -14.61 20.40 -14.51
C ASP A 117 -15.32 21.08 -13.32
N GLY A 118 -14.70 21.09 -12.13
CA GLY A 118 -15.39 21.45 -10.88
C GLY A 118 -14.81 22.66 -10.16
N ALA A 119 -15.67 23.57 -9.69
CA ALA A 119 -15.28 24.66 -8.81
C ALA A 119 -16.37 25.05 -7.78
N LEU A 120 -15.93 25.36 -6.56
CA LEU A 120 -16.74 25.88 -5.46
C LEU A 120 -16.15 27.20 -4.97
N VAL A 121 -16.97 28.24 -4.78
CA VAL A 121 -16.51 29.56 -4.30
C VAL A 121 -17.21 29.91 -2.99
N TYR A 122 -16.40 30.19 -1.96
CA TYR A 122 -16.85 30.59 -0.63
C TYR A 122 -16.42 32.02 -0.31
N ILE A 123 -17.31 32.77 0.35
CA ILE A 123 -17.01 34.09 0.94
C ILE A 123 -17.44 34.06 2.40
N ASP A 124 -16.55 34.41 3.32
CA ASP A 124 -16.75 34.31 4.78
C ASP A 124 -17.28 32.91 5.20
N GLY A 125 -16.72 31.87 4.60
CA GLY A 125 -17.13 30.47 4.79
C GLY A 125 -18.50 30.09 4.21
N GLN A 126 -19.22 31.00 3.57
CA GLN A 126 -20.51 30.71 2.93
C GLN A 126 -20.34 30.37 1.44
N LEU A 127 -20.94 29.28 0.98
CA LEU A 127 -20.94 28.89 -0.44
C LEU A 127 -21.75 29.90 -1.27
N VAL A 128 -21.09 30.56 -2.23
CA VAL A 128 -21.68 31.59 -3.11
C VAL A 128 -21.87 31.06 -4.54
N LEU A 129 -20.99 30.18 -5.02
CA LEU A 129 -21.06 29.56 -6.35
C LEU A 129 -20.71 28.07 -6.27
N GLU A 130 -21.45 27.26 -7.04
CA GLU A 130 -21.20 25.84 -7.25
C GLU A 130 -21.28 25.55 -8.75
N ASN A 131 -20.17 25.09 -9.33
CA ASN A 131 -20.08 24.58 -10.70
C ASN A 131 -19.23 23.32 -10.71
N ASP A 132 -19.76 22.23 -10.13
CA ASP A 132 -19.03 20.98 -9.89
C ASP A 132 -19.40 19.85 -10.88
N GLY A 133 -18.49 18.90 -11.05
CA GLY A 133 -18.61 17.71 -11.90
C GLY A 133 -17.79 17.74 -13.19
N PRO A 134 -17.76 16.65 -13.96
CA PRO A 134 -16.93 16.52 -15.15
C PRO A 134 -17.55 17.27 -16.34
N ASN A 135 -17.31 18.57 -16.42
CA ASN A 135 -17.93 19.47 -17.39
C ASN A 135 -16.87 20.17 -18.24
N ASP A 136 -17.16 20.36 -19.53
CA ASP A 136 -16.40 21.31 -20.34
C ASP A 136 -16.45 22.72 -19.71
N SER A 137 -15.43 23.55 -19.99
CA SER A 137 -15.31 24.94 -19.52
C SER A 137 -16.63 25.73 -19.61
N THR A 138 -17.30 25.91 -18.47
CA THR A 138 -18.58 26.61 -18.31
C THR A 138 -18.49 27.77 -17.33
N SER A 139 -19.51 28.62 -17.28
CA SER A 139 -19.59 29.73 -16.32
C SER A 139 -20.90 29.71 -15.55
N VAL A 140 -20.82 29.94 -14.23
CA VAL A 140 -21.99 30.18 -13.37
C VAL A 140 -21.85 31.51 -12.64
N GLU A 141 -22.98 32.08 -12.25
CA GLU A 141 -23.06 33.38 -11.58
C GLU A 141 -23.84 33.26 -10.27
N GLY A 142 -23.52 34.13 -9.32
CA GLY A 142 -24.05 34.14 -7.96
C GLY A 142 -23.82 35.51 -7.34
N SER A 143 -24.36 35.74 -6.15
CA SER A 143 -24.28 37.06 -5.51
C SER A 143 -24.16 36.96 -4.01
N ALA A 144 -23.38 37.87 -3.42
CA ALA A 144 -23.28 38.05 -1.97
C ALA A 144 -23.48 39.53 -1.62
N THR A 145 -24.09 39.79 -0.45
CA THR A 145 -24.15 41.13 0.12
C THR A 145 -23.00 41.29 1.10
N LEU A 146 -22.08 42.21 0.82
CA LEU A 146 -20.85 42.40 1.59
C LEU A 146 -20.82 43.80 2.17
N THR A 147 -20.17 43.94 3.33
CA THR A 147 -19.83 45.22 3.95
C THR A 147 -18.50 45.73 3.41
N ALA A 148 -18.23 47.03 3.51
CA ALA A 148 -16.90 47.56 3.25
C ALA A 148 -15.90 46.99 4.28
N GLY A 149 -14.77 46.48 3.80
CA GLY A 149 -13.78 45.82 4.65
C GLY A 149 -13.15 44.61 4.01
N VAL A 150 -12.53 43.76 4.83
CA VAL A 150 -11.89 42.51 4.40
C VAL A 150 -12.84 41.34 4.63
N HIS A 151 -12.92 40.46 3.65
CA HIS A 151 -13.71 39.23 3.66
C HIS A 151 -12.83 38.04 3.31
N ASP A 152 -13.10 36.87 3.88
CA ASP A 152 -12.38 35.65 3.51
C ASP A 152 -12.88 35.15 2.15
N LEU A 153 -11.96 34.76 1.26
CA LEU A 153 -12.24 34.18 -0.05
C LEU A 153 -11.54 32.84 -0.18
N ARG A 154 -12.31 31.79 -0.42
CA ARG A 154 -11.81 30.46 -0.77
C ARG A 154 -12.42 29.97 -2.09
N VAL A 155 -11.59 29.40 -2.95
CA VAL A 155 -12.03 28.68 -4.15
C VAL A 155 -11.42 27.29 -4.16
N ASP A 156 -12.26 26.27 -4.18
CA ASP A 156 -11.83 24.90 -4.41
C ASP A 156 -12.09 24.55 -5.87
N TYR A 157 -11.11 23.93 -6.53
CA TYR A 157 -11.13 23.56 -7.93
C TYR A 157 -10.67 22.12 -8.11
N TYR A 158 -11.28 21.39 -9.04
CA TYR A 158 -10.95 20.03 -9.42
C TYR A 158 -10.70 20.00 -10.93
N GLU A 159 -9.60 19.34 -11.31
CA GLU A 159 -9.30 18.96 -12.70
C GLU A 159 -9.15 17.44 -12.79
N GLY A 160 -9.85 16.84 -13.75
CA GLY A 160 -9.83 15.42 -14.05
C GLY A 160 -8.89 15.07 -15.19
N SER A 161 -9.16 15.59 -16.38
CA SER A 161 -8.39 15.31 -17.61
C SER A 161 -8.62 16.37 -18.69
N ASP A 162 -7.73 16.44 -19.67
CA ASP A 162 -7.80 17.29 -20.87
C ASP A 162 -7.37 18.76 -20.68
N LYS A 163 -8.24 19.67 -20.25
CA LYS A 163 -7.98 21.12 -20.32
C LYS A 163 -8.37 21.87 -19.04
N GLN A 164 -7.38 22.21 -18.22
CA GLN A 164 -7.67 23.05 -17.05
C GLN A 164 -8.05 24.51 -17.35
N ARG A 165 -9.01 25.04 -16.58
CA ARG A 165 -9.33 26.48 -16.53
C ARG A 165 -9.92 26.87 -15.18
N LEU A 166 -9.50 28.00 -14.62
CA LEU A 166 -10.16 28.65 -13.48
C LEU A 166 -10.04 30.18 -13.57
N THR A 167 -11.16 30.87 -13.71
CA THR A 167 -11.26 32.33 -13.68
C THR A 167 -12.32 32.78 -12.68
N LEU A 168 -11.97 33.66 -11.74
CA LEU A 168 -12.93 34.31 -10.83
C LEU A 168 -13.08 35.80 -11.16
N ALA A 169 -14.31 36.21 -11.44
CA ALA A 169 -14.66 37.58 -11.79
C ALA A 169 -15.78 38.11 -10.89
N TRP A 170 -15.86 39.43 -10.74
CA TRP A 170 -16.92 40.10 -9.99
C TRP A 170 -17.53 41.28 -10.75
N LYS A 171 -18.74 41.67 -10.35
CA LYS A 171 -19.33 42.99 -10.58
C LYS A 171 -19.50 43.66 -9.22
N THR A 172 -18.85 44.80 -9.05
CA THR A 172 -19.01 45.64 -7.86
C THR A 172 -20.34 46.42 -7.91
N PRO A 173 -20.86 46.93 -6.78
CA PRO A 173 -22.06 47.75 -6.74
C PRO A 173 -22.00 48.92 -7.74
N GLY A 174 -22.96 48.97 -8.65
CA GLY A 174 -23.04 50.00 -9.69
C GLY A 174 -22.28 49.71 -10.99
N SER A 175 -21.50 48.62 -11.06
CA SER A 175 -20.88 48.15 -12.31
C SER A 175 -21.87 47.39 -13.20
N SER A 176 -21.73 47.52 -14.52
CA SER A 176 -22.54 46.79 -15.51
C SER A 176 -21.84 45.57 -16.13
N SER A 177 -20.53 45.41 -15.93
CA SER A 177 -19.71 44.35 -16.53
C SER A 177 -18.88 43.59 -15.51
N PHE A 178 -18.76 42.27 -15.70
CA PHE A 178 -17.81 41.45 -14.93
C PHE A 178 -16.37 41.84 -15.30
N GLN A 179 -15.51 41.88 -14.30
CA GLN A 179 -14.06 41.95 -14.44
C GLN A 179 -13.43 40.87 -13.57
N VAL A 180 -12.29 40.32 -14.00
CA VAL A 180 -11.45 39.48 -13.11
C VAL A 180 -11.18 40.28 -11.84
N ILE A 181 -11.28 39.63 -10.68
CA ILE A 181 -11.01 40.32 -9.41
C ILE A 181 -9.54 40.78 -9.45
N PRO A 182 -9.28 42.10 -9.38
CA PRO A 182 -7.93 42.60 -9.55
C PRO A 182 -7.08 42.26 -8.33
N THR A 183 -5.75 42.12 -8.52
CA THR A 183 -4.79 41.92 -7.41
C THR A 183 -4.93 42.99 -6.32
N SER A 184 -5.31 44.21 -6.67
CA SER A 184 -5.55 45.28 -5.69
C SER A 184 -6.71 45.03 -4.73
N ALA A 185 -7.56 44.04 -5.02
CA ALA A 185 -8.65 43.61 -4.16
C ALA A 185 -8.34 42.29 -3.44
N LEU A 186 -7.12 41.74 -3.59
CA LEU A 186 -6.74 40.43 -3.06
C LEU A 186 -5.44 40.55 -2.26
N SER A 187 -5.41 39.99 -1.06
CA SER A 187 -4.16 39.82 -0.31
C SER A 187 -4.09 38.46 0.37
N THR A 188 -2.89 38.01 0.73
CA THR A 188 -2.66 36.82 1.54
C THR A 188 -1.59 37.13 2.59
N GLU A 189 -1.34 36.22 3.52
CA GLU A 189 -0.30 36.38 4.53
C GLU A 189 1.08 36.54 3.86
N ALA A 190 1.85 37.53 4.32
CA ALA A 190 3.17 37.85 3.81
C ALA A 190 4.26 36.95 4.40
N GLY A 191 5.28 36.64 3.60
CA GLY A 191 6.48 35.95 4.09
C GLY A 191 6.27 34.48 4.43
N VAL A 192 5.19 33.87 3.92
CA VAL A 192 4.87 32.45 4.12
C VAL A 192 5.92 31.57 3.45
N VAL A 193 6.55 30.66 4.22
CA VAL A 193 7.36 29.58 3.65
C VAL A 193 6.45 28.52 3.06
N ARG A 194 6.53 28.37 1.74
CA ARG A 194 5.70 27.47 0.94
C ARG A 194 6.37 26.10 0.84
N VAL A 195 6.00 25.20 1.75
CA VAL A 195 6.51 23.82 1.77
C VAL A 195 5.61 22.93 0.91
N THR A 196 6.23 22.09 0.09
CA THR A 196 5.53 21.13 -0.75
C THR A 196 6.04 19.71 -0.52
N ALA A 197 5.17 18.72 -0.73
CA ALA A 197 5.51 17.31 -0.64
C ALA A 197 5.01 16.56 -1.89
N PRO A 198 5.88 15.80 -2.59
CA PRO A 198 5.48 15.00 -3.73
C PRO A 198 4.57 13.84 -3.32
N GLY A 199 4.16 13.03 -4.30
CA GLY A 199 3.26 11.89 -4.09
C GLY A 199 1.79 12.26 -4.04
N TYR A 200 0.94 11.23 -4.03
CA TYR A 200 -0.50 11.40 -4.07
C TYR A 200 -1.09 11.86 -2.74
N LYS A 201 -2.23 12.54 -2.86
CA LYS A 201 -3.08 13.03 -1.78
C LYS A 201 -4.45 12.37 -1.91
N TYR A 202 -5.18 12.33 -0.81
CA TYR A 202 -6.40 11.54 -0.71
C TYR A 202 -7.58 12.40 -0.26
N CYS A 203 -8.73 12.18 -0.90
CA CYS A 203 -10.00 12.67 -0.44
C CYS A 203 -10.50 11.84 0.75
N GLU A 204 -11.39 12.40 1.55
CA GLU A 204 -12.14 11.65 2.55
C GLU A 204 -13.02 10.59 1.87
N GLY A 205 -12.93 9.35 2.36
CA GLY A 205 -13.77 8.25 1.90
C GLY A 205 -15.18 8.32 2.50
N ALA A 206 -16.15 7.70 1.84
CA ALA A 206 -17.55 7.72 2.29
C ALA A 206 -17.79 7.07 3.67
N THR A 207 -16.89 6.20 4.10
CA THR A 207 -16.91 5.51 5.41
C THR A 207 -15.87 6.04 6.38
N ASP A 208 -15.06 7.03 5.96
CA ASP A 208 -14.00 7.56 6.81
C ASP A 208 -14.62 8.43 7.92
N THR A 209 -14.13 8.25 9.15
CA THR A 209 -14.52 9.03 10.33
C THR A 209 -13.28 9.31 11.18
N ALA A 210 -13.38 10.19 12.18
CA ALA A 210 -12.24 10.47 13.07
C ALA A 210 -11.76 9.19 13.77
N GLY A 211 -10.47 8.88 13.60
CA GLY A 211 -9.86 7.63 14.07
C GLY A 211 -10.03 6.43 13.13
N ASP A 212 -10.88 6.53 12.10
CA ASP A 212 -11.08 5.48 11.10
C ASP A 212 -10.91 6.02 9.67
N GLY A 213 -9.69 5.96 9.15
CA GLY A 213 -9.31 6.52 7.85
C GLY A 213 -9.09 8.04 7.88
N LEU A 214 -9.54 8.74 8.92
CA LEU A 214 -9.19 10.14 9.22
C LEU A 214 -8.40 10.25 10.51
N ARG A 215 -7.69 11.36 10.64
CA ARG A 215 -6.99 11.76 11.85
C ARG A 215 -7.95 11.84 13.05
N LEU A 216 -7.44 11.59 14.25
CA LEU A 216 -8.15 11.96 15.48
C LEU A 216 -8.32 13.49 15.52
N ASP A 217 -9.48 13.93 16.01
CA ASP A 217 -9.87 15.34 16.12
C ASP A 217 -10.12 15.79 17.57
N SER A 218 -10.08 14.85 18.51
CA SER A 218 -10.43 15.03 19.91
C SER A 218 -9.37 14.42 20.83
N VAL A 219 -9.40 14.85 22.09
CA VAL A 219 -8.54 14.30 23.15
C VAL A 219 -8.99 12.88 23.43
N ASN A 220 -8.03 11.97 23.58
CA ASN A 220 -8.31 10.60 23.99
C ASN A 220 -9.09 10.59 25.33
N PRO A 221 -10.23 9.88 25.40
CA PRO A 221 -11.10 9.86 26.59
C PRO A 221 -10.42 9.43 27.89
N ASN A 222 -9.28 8.74 27.82
CA ASN A 222 -8.48 8.34 28.97
C ASN A 222 -7.79 9.52 29.67
N TYR A 223 -7.85 10.73 29.10
CA TYR A 223 -7.24 11.94 29.65
C TYR A 223 -8.23 13.08 29.84
N GLU A 224 -8.05 13.81 30.94
CA GLU A 224 -8.54 15.17 31.11
C GLU A 224 -7.46 16.17 30.64
N LEU A 225 -7.85 17.12 29.78
CA LEU A 225 -6.93 18.12 29.23
C LEU A 225 -6.99 19.40 30.07
N VAL A 226 -5.84 19.86 30.55
CA VAL A 226 -5.69 21.10 31.34
C VAL A 226 -4.77 22.08 30.62
N ASP A 227 -5.21 23.33 30.43
CA ASP A 227 -4.37 24.44 29.95
C ASP A 227 -3.48 24.95 31.08
N LEU A 228 -2.18 25.10 30.81
CA LEU A 228 -1.18 25.53 31.80
C LEU A 228 -0.64 26.94 31.53
N ARG A 229 -1.29 27.71 30.64
CA ARG A 229 -0.83 29.06 30.26
C ARG A 229 -1.52 30.16 31.06
N PRO A 230 -0.90 30.71 32.13
CA PRO A 230 -1.45 31.87 32.80
C PRO A 230 -1.57 33.08 31.87
N ALA A 231 -2.42 34.03 32.23
CA ALA A 231 -2.71 35.19 31.39
C ALA A 231 -1.43 35.97 31.00
N GLY A 232 -1.19 36.11 29.69
CA GLY A 232 -0.02 36.78 29.13
C GLY A 232 1.20 35.89 28.89
N PHE A 233 1.12 34.59 29.21
CA PHE A 233 2.16 33.61 28.92
C PHE A 233 1.81 32.83 27.63
N GLU A 234 2.56 33.09 26.56
CA GLU A 234 2.34 32.52 25.22
C GLU A 234 3.59 31.75 24.75
N PRO A 235 3.95 30.64 25.43
CA PRO A 235 5.25 29.98 25.22
C PRO A 235 5.31 29.21 23.91
N LYS A 236 6.40 29.42 23.17
CA LYS A 236 6.80 28.58 22.03
C LYS A 236 7.77 27.50 22.49
N VAL A 237 7.24 26.37 22.97
CA VAL A 237 8.00 25.40 23.77
C VAL A 237 8.98 24.58 22.93
N SER A 238 10.28 24.71 23.21
CA SER A 238 11.37 23.92 22.60
C SER A 238 12.05 22.95 23.55
N GLY A 239 11.80 23.06 24.85
CA GLY A 239 12.31 22.15 25.87
C GLY A 239 11.41 22.15 27.11
N LEU A 240 11.29 20.98 27.74
CA LEU A 240 10.57 20.78 29.01
C LEU A 240 11.42 19.89 29.91
N ALA A 241 11.57 20.26 31.17
CA ALA A 241 12.20 19.42 32.21
C ALA A 241 11.61 19.75 33.58
N PHE A 242 11.56 18.79 34.50
CA PHE A 242 11.18 19.06 35.89
C PHE A 242 12.42 19.32 36.75
N THR A 243 12.32 20.30 37.64
CA THR A 243 13.32 20.50 38.69
C THR A 243 13.12 19.49 39.84
N PRO A 244 14.13 19.29 40.71
CA PRO A 244 13.96 18.48 41.92
C PRO A 244 12.85 18.95 42.86
N ASP A 245 12.47 20.23 42.78
CA ASP A 245 11.38 20.84 43.55
C ASP A 245 10.02 20.78 42.82
N GLU A 246 9.90 19.94 41.79
CA GLU A 246 8.68 19.72 41.00
C GLU A 246 8.16 20.95 40.22
N GLN A 247 9.00 21.96 40.01
CA GLN A 247 8.70 23.05 39.08
C GLN A 247 8.94 22.59 37.64
N LEU A 248 8.10 23.04 36.71
CA LEU A 248 8.33 22.77 35.29
C LEU A 248 9.20 23.87 34.69
N ALA A 249 10.41 23.49 34.25
CA ALA A 249 11.27 24.32 33.43
C ALA A 249 10.82 24.27 31.97
N VAL A 250 10.48 25.43 31.41
CA VAL A 250 10.02 25.61 30.03
C VAL A 250 11.03 26.44 29.29
N VAL A 251 11.58 25.90 28.20
CA VAL A 251 12.44 26.66 27.28
C VAL A 251 11.65 27.09 26.06
N THR A 252 11.81 28.35 25.67
CA THR A 252 11.20 28.91 24.46
C THR A 252 12.19 28.94 23.30
N THR A 253 11.69 28.79 22.06
CA THR A 253 12.51 28.79 20.84
C THR A 253 13.26 30.10 20.57
N GLY A 254 12.79 31.23 21.12
CA GLY A 254 13.12 32.57 20.64
C GLY A 254 12.46 32.85 19.27
N GLU A 255 13.06 33.73 18.45
CA GLU A 255 12.69 33.81 17.03
C GLU A 255 13.50 32.80 16.20
N VAL A 256 12.84 31.73 15.78
CA VAL A 256 13.27 30.94 14.62
C VAL A 256 12.53 31.46 13.41
N SER A 257 13.25 32.12 12.50
CA SER A 257 12.61 32.94 11.45
C SER A 257 11.55 32.19 10.65
N SER A 258 10.33 32.72 10.66
CA SER A 258 9.19 32.26 9.87
C SER A 258 9.36 32.36 8.34
N GLY A 259 10.44 33.01 7.86
CA GLY A 259 10.68 33.33 6.44
C GLY A 259 12.14 33.24 5.97
N GLY A 260 13.04 32.66 6.77
CA GLY A 260 14.49 32.56 6.49
C GLY A 260 15.36 33.58 7.24
N TRP A 261 16.68 33.45 7.15
CA TRP A 261 17.67 34.14 8.03
C TRP A 261 17.31 35.58 8.45
N ARG A 262 17.22 35.82 9.77
CA ARG A 262 17.10 37.15 10.38
C ARG A 262 18.44 37.58 10.96
N PRO A 263 18.88 38.83 10.75
CA PRO A 263 20.17 39.32 11.25
C PRO A 263 20.29 39.31 12.78
N ASP A 264 19.18 39.45 13.51
CA ASP A 264 19.13 39.57 14.97
C ASP A 264 17.92 38.78 15.53
N PRO A 265 18.01 37.44 15.67
CA PRO A 265 16.91 36.65 16.22
C PRO A 265 16.68 37.01 17.70
N VAL A 266 15.42 37.12 18.11
CA VAL A 266 15.04 37.19 19.53
C VAL A 266 15.55 35.93 20.23
N SER A 267 16.23 36.12 21.36
CA SER A 267 16.76 35.05 22.19
C SER A 267 15.64 34.15 22.73
N GLY A 268 15.93 32.87 22.89
CA GLY A 268 15.12 31.98 23.71
C GLY A 268 15.29 32.29 25.19
N GLU A 269 14.30 31.87 25.96
CA GLU A 269 14.16 32.17 27.39
C GLU A 269 13.86 30.86 28.15
N VAL A 270 14.19 30.84 29.44
CA VAL A 270 13.82 29.77 30.38
C VAL A 270 12.85 30.32 31.41
N TYR A 271 11.73 29.63 31.59
CA TYR A 271 10.74 29.93 32.62
C TYR A 271 10.62 28.77 33.60
N PHE A 272 10.45 29.06 34.88
CA PHE A 272 9.96 28.10 35.86
C PHE A 272 8.46 28.32 36.09
N LEU A 273 7.71 27.24 36.01
CA LEU A 273 6.27 27.21 36.26
C LEU A 273 5.97 26.48 37.57
N ASP A 274 5.38 27.22 38.51
CA ASP A 274 4.89 26.71 39.78
C ASP A 274 3.42 26.25 39.69
N GLY A 275 3.05 25.25 40.49
CA GLY A 275 1.65 24.79 40.66
C GLY A 275 1.15 23.82 39.58
N VAL A 276 1.97 23.52 38.57
CA VAL A 276 1.58 22.74 37.38
C VAL A 276 1.13 21.31 37.65
N THR A 277 1.62 20.67 38.72
CA THR A 277 1.27 19.28 39.09
C THR A 277 -0.13 19.19 39.70
N THR A 278 -0.60 20.27 40.33
CA THR A 278 -1.92 20.33 40.99
C THR A 278 -2.93 21.22 40.28
N ALA A 279 -2.53 21.88 39.18
CA ALA A 279 -3.38 22.81 38.44
C ALA A 279 -4.60 22.10 37.82
N ASP A 280 -5.77 22.71 37.99
CA ASP A 280 -7.02 22.39 37.28
C ASP A 280 -7.30 23.40 36.15
N GLY A 281 -6.54 24.50 36.11
CA GLY A 281 -6.62 25.52 35.07
C GLY A 281 -5.43 26.48 35.08
N PRO A 282 -5.36 27.40 34.09
CA PRO A 282 -4.24 28.32 33.92
C PRO A 282 -4.08 29.33 35.07
N GLU A 283 -5.13 29.58 35.86
CA GLU A 283 -5.10 30.46 37.03
C GLU A 283 -4.29 29.91 38.21
N ASP A 284 -4.05 28.59 38.23
CA ASP A 284 -3.28 27.91 39.29
C ASP A 284 -1.78 27.93 39.01
N VAL A 285 -1.38 28.36 37.82
CA VAL A 285 0.01 28.34 37.34
C VAL A 285 0.63 29.73 37.43
N THR A 286 1.86 29.79 37.94
CA THR A 286 2.67 31.02 37.90
C THR A 286 3.92 30.78 37.06
N ALA A 287 4.10 31.56 36.00
CA ALA A 287 5.30 31.51 35.15
C ALA A 287 6.28 32.62 35.55
N THR A 288 7.52 32.24 35.89
CA THR A 288 8.61 33.15 36.26
C THR A 288 9.75 33.02 35.26
N LEU A 289 10.16 34.12 34.64
CA LEU A 289 11.37 34.15 33.79
C LEU A 289 12.60 33.99 34.69
N VAL A 290 13.46 33.01 34.36
CA VAL A 290 14.65 32.68 35.15
C VAL A 290 15.95 32.70 34.36
N ALA A 291 15.92 32.72 33.02
CA ALA A 291 17.09 32.98 32.18
C ALA A 291 16.67 33.48 30.79
N ASP A 292 17.53 34.24 30.11
CA ASP A 292 17.34 34.73 28.74
C ASP A 292 18.65 34.61 27.92
N GLU A 293 18.80 35.33 26.81
CA GLU A 293 20.04 35.34 25.99
C GLU A 293 20.48 33.99 25.37
N LEU A 294 19.56 33.05 25.17
CA LEU A 294 19.85 31.76 24.52
C LEU A 294 19.62 31.79 23.01
N LEU A 295 20.54 31.25 22.21
CA LEU A 295 20.41 31.23 20.75
C LEU A 295 19.76 29.94 20.23
N ASN A 296 18.50 30.08 19.80
CA ASN A 296 17.67 28.99 19.26
C ASN A 296 17.77 27.70 20.10
N PRO A 297 17.49 27.77 21.41
CA PRO A 297 17.61 26.61 22.27
C PRO A 297 16.55 25.58 21.89
N MET A 298 16.96 24.32 21.79
CA MET A 298 16.13 23.20 21.31
C MET A 298 16.17 22.00 22.26
N GLY A 299 16.56 22.24 23.52
CA GLY A 299 16.62 21.24 24.57
C GLY A 299 17.02 21.77 25.92
N ILE A 300 16.54 21.11 26.98
CA ILE A 300 16.85 21.43 28.38
C ILE A 300 16.96 20.15 29.20
N GLU A 301 17.88 20.13 30.15
CA GLU A 301 17.93 19.18 31.27
C GLU A 301 18.24 19.93 32.56
N VAL A 302 17.70 19.44 33.68
CA VAL A 302 18.02 19.95 35.02
C VAL A 302 18.78 18.87 35.76
N VAL A 303 20.05 19.13 36.07
CA VAL A 303 20.94 18.18 36.72
C VAL A 303 21.46 18.81 38.01
N GLU A 304 21.04 18.24 39.14
CA GLU A 304 21.27 18.84 40.47
C GLU A 304 20.73 20.28 40.51
N ASP A 305 21.59 21.25 40.82
CA ASP A 305 21.24 22.68 40.90
C ASP A 305 21.56 23.46 39.61
N SER A 306 21.87 22.76 38.51
CA SER A 306 22.27 23.37 37.23
C SER A 306 21.27 23.07 36.11
N ILE A 307 21.03 24.06 35.27
CA ILE A 307 20.23 23.91 34.05
C ILE A 307 21.19 23.78 32.87
N PHE A 308 21.00 22.78 32.02
CA PHE A 308 21.76 22.60 30.80
C PHE A 308 20.85 22.83 29.60
N VAL A 309 21.27 23.67 28.67
CA VAL A 309 20.50 24.04 27.49
C VAL A 309 21.29 23.72 26.22
N SER A 310 20.68 22.94 25.32
CA SER A 310 21.21 22.71 23.99
C SER A 310 20.84 23.89 23.10
N GLU A 311 21.81 24.76 22.85
CA GLU A 311 21.70 25.88 21.91
C GLU A 311 22.18 25.45 20.53
N ARG A 312 21.94 26.29 19.52
CA ARG A 312 22.25 25.99 18.12
C ARG A 312 23.64 25.36 17.85
N TYR A 313 24.68 25.85 18.51
CA TYR A 313 26.08 25.45 18.29
C TYR A 313 26.84 25.06 19.57
N GLN A 314 26.18 25.05 20.73
CA GLN A 314 26.82 24.81 22.01
C GLN A 314 25.87 24.19 23.05
N LEU A 315 26.47 23.51 24.03
CA LEU A 315 25.80 23.14 25.27
C LEU A 315 26.17 24.18 26.33
N THR A 316 25.17 24.81 26.94
CA THR A 316 25.36 25.85 27.95
C THR A 316 24.82 25.39 29.29
N GLN A 317 25.63 25.53 30.34
CA GLN A 317 25.21 25.42 31.71
C GLN A 317 24.81 26.80 32.24
N LEU A 318 23.63 26.88 32.83
CA LEU A 318 23.11 28.04 33.53
C LEU A 318 23.17 27.76 35.03
N THR A 319 23.70 28.71 35.80
CA THR A 319 23.74 28.65 37.27
C THR A 319 23.36 29.99 37.88
N ASP A 320 22.74 29.96 39.06
CA ASP A 320 22.44 31.12 39.91
C ASP A 320 23.36 31.11 41.15
N PRO A 321 24.57 31.71 41.09
CA PRO A 321 25.50 31.70 42.21
C PRO A 321 25.16 32.69 43.33
N ASP A 322 24.27 33.66 43.11
CA ASP A 322 23.90 34.66 44.12
C ASP A 322 22.53 34.41 44.79
N GLY A 323 21.77 33.47 44.25
CA GLY A 323 20.55 32.90 44.81
C GLY A 323 19.35 33.84 44.70
N ASP A 324 19.33 34.72 43.70
CA ASP A 324 18.23 35.67 43.49
C ASP A 324 17.06 35.09 42.66
N GLY A 325 17.24 33.86 42.14
CA GLY A 325 16.27 33.14 41.33
C GLY A 325 16.43 33.36 39.82
N PHE A 326 17.42 34.15 39.38
CA PHE A 326 17.75 34.38 37.99
C PHE A 326 19.13 33.79 37.66
N TYR A 327 19.20 32.95 36.64
CA TYR A 327 20.39 32.17 36.28
C TYR A 327 21.31 32.98 35.36
N ASP A 328 21.92 34.04 35.91
CA ASP A 328 22.76 35.00 35.17
C ASP A 328 24.06 34.41 34.58
N THR A 329 24.54 33.26 35.08
CA THR A 329 25.85 32.72 34.68
C THR A 329 25.71 31.68 33.58
N HIS A 330 26.18 32.02 32.38
CA HIS A 330 26.19 31.16 31.20
C HIS A 330 27.59 30.58 30.95
N THR A 331 27.76 29.28 31.19
CA THR A 331 29.03 28.57 30.98
C THR A 331 28.92 27.62 29.80
N LYS A 332 29.71 27.84 28.75
CA LYS A 332 29.81 26.91 27.61
C LYS A 332 30.55 25.63 28.04
N ILE A 333 29.86 24.50 27.96
CA ILE A 333 30.38 23.16 28.29
C ILE A 333 30.96 22.47 27.07
N ALA A 334 30.26 22.54 25.95
CA ALA A 334 30.68 21.93 24.68
C ALA A 334 30.27 22.80 23.49
N GLU A 335 30.91 22.58 22.35
CA GLU A 335 30.68 23.31 21.09
C GLU A 335 30.76 22.35 19.90
N TRP A 336 29.95 22.59 18.88
CA TRP A 336 29.96 21.83 17.63
C TRP A 336 29.89 22.75 16.40
N PRO A 337 30.22 22.24 15.20
CA PRO A 337 30.24 23.07 13.99
C PRO A 337 28.89 23.72 13.68
N ASP A 338 28.94 24.97 13.20
CA ASP A 338 27.79 25.76 12.75
C ASP A 338 28.14 26.54 11.48
N GLY A 339 27.19 26.58 10.54
CA GLY A 339 27.35 27.24 9.25
C GLY A 339 26.64 28.59 9.12
N GLY A 340 26.00 29.08 10.18
CA GLY A 340 25.19 30.30 10.17
C GLY A 340 23.83 30.18 9.47
N ASN A 341 23.44 29.01 8.94
CA ASN A 341 22.12 28.81 8.33
C ASN A 341 21.01 28.73 9.39
N PHE A 342 19.91 29.46 9.21
CA PHE A 342 18.83 29.59 10.20
C PHE A 342 18.19 28.26 10.68
N HIS A 343 18.36 27.17 9.93
CA HIS A 343 17.75 25.87 10.18
C HIS A 343 18.81 24.79 10.54
N GLU A 344 19.84 25.20 11.31
CA GLU A 344 20.87 24.32 11.88
C GLU A 344 20.66 24.14 13.40
N PHE A 345 19.58 23.45 13.79
CA PHE A 345 19.21 23.21 15.18
C PHE A 345 20.00 22.08 15.85
N ALA A 346 20.09 22.11 17.18
CA ALA A 346 20.68 21.07 18.00
C ALA A 346 19.62 20.54 18.98
N PHE A 347 18.98 19.45 18.58
CA PHE A 347 17.83 18.86 19.26
C PHE A 347 18.26 17.99 20.43
N GLY A 348 17.62 18.18 21.57
CA GLY A 348 18.07 17.64 22.83
C GLY A 348 17.13 18.06 23.94
N LEU A 349 17.50 17.88 25.20
CA LEU A 349 18.71 17.28 25.71
C LEU A 349 18.27 16.04 26.48
N ILE A 350 19.02 14.95 26.40
CA ILE A 350 18.89 13.83 27.35
C ILE A 350 20.26 13.53 27.93
N HIS A 351 20.28 12.93 29.11
CA HIS A 351 21.52 12.59 29.80
C HIS A 351 21.47 11.25 30.52
N ASP A 352 22.63 10.63 30.67
CA ASP A 352 22.86 9.53 31.61
C ASP A 352 23.92 9.93 32.65
N GLU A 353 24.48 8.96 33.37
CA GLU A 353 25.53 9.20 34.39
C GLU A 353 26.79 9.88 33.81
N ASP A 354 27.17 9.54 32.57
CA ASP A 354 28.46 9.90 31.99
C ASP A 354 28.35 10.94 30.87
N TYR A 355 27.21 11.00 30.16
CA TYR A 355 27.08 11.73 28.90
C TYR A 355 25.78 12.55 28.79
N PHE A 356 25.89 13.67 28.09
CA PHE A 356 24.76 14.34 27.45
C PHE A 356 24.63 13.91 25.99
N TYR A 357 23.42 13.87 25.45
CA TYR A 357 23.16 13.48 24.05
C TYR A 357 22.36 14.54 23.30
N VAL A 358 22.79 14.81 22.06
CA VAL A 358 22.21 15.84 21.19
C VAL A 358 22.18 15.34 19.74
N ASN A 359 21.12 15.67 19.02
CA ASN A 359 20.96 15.43 17.60
C ASN A 359 21.17 16.73 16.80
N LEU A 360 22.13 16.74 15.87
CA LEU A 360 22.46 17.90 15.05
C LEU A 360 21.74 17.85 13.70
N SER A 361 20.87 18.82 13.39
CA SER A 361 20.22 18.90 12.08
C SER A 361 21.16 19.35 10.97
N VAL A 362 20.90 18.99 9.72
CA VAL A 362 21.59 19.62 8.58
C VAL A 362 21.02 21.02 8.31
N ALA A 363 21.76 21.84 7.56
CA ALA A 363 21.27 23.11 7.05
C ALA A 363 20.17 22.90 6.00
N ILE A 364 19.11 23.71 6.08
CA ILE A 364 17.94 23.67 5.20
C ILE A 364 17.72 25.05 4.56
N ASN A 365 17.31 25.07 3.29
CA ASN A 365 16.90 26.26 2.57
C ASN A 365 15.40 26.54 2.80
N ASN A 366 14.98 27.80 2.61
CA ASN A 366 13.56 28.14 2.56
C ASN A 366 12.80 27.20 1.59
N GLY A 367 11.65 26.68 2.03
CA GLY A 367 10.86 25.69 1.30
C GLY A 367 11.22 24.22 1.62
N GLY A 368 12.16 23.96 2.53
CA GLY A 368 12.43 22.62 3.08
C GLY A 368 13.53 21.82 2.37
N ALA A 369 14.10 22.32 1.27
CA ALA A 369 15.18 21.65 0.56
C ALA A 369 16.49 21.64 1.37
N THR A 370 17.17 20.50 1.46
CA THR A 370 18.50 20.41 2.09
C THR A 370 19.50 21.32 1.38
N THR A 371 20.25 22.12 2.14
CA THR A 371 21.29 23.00 1.59
C THR A 371 22.42 22.16 0.97
N ASN A 372 22.90 22.52 -0.22
CA ASN A 372 23.98 21.80 -0.89
C ASN A 372 24.91 22.80 -1.63
N PRO A 373 26.21 22.87 -1.28
CA PRO A 373 26.89 22.11 -0.22
C PRO A 373 26.45 22.52 1.19
N GLN A 374 26.59 21.61 2.15
CA GLN A 374 26.42 21.88 3.58
C GLN A 374 27.51 22.85 4.06
N PRO A 375 27.16 23.89 4.84
CA PRO A 375 28.09 24.93 5.25
C PRO A 375 29.01 24.52 6.41
N ALA A 376 28.62 23.52 7.21
CA ALA A 376 29.37 23.02 8.35
C ALA A 376 29.57 21.51 8.29
N ALA A 377 30.74 21.05 8.76
CA ALA A 377 31.06 19.63 8.83
C ALA A 377 30.28 18.93 9.95
N ASN A 378 30.06 17.62 9.79
CA ASN A 378 29.47 16.73 10.78
C ASN A 378 28.06 17.10 11.31
N ARG A 379 27.36 18.03 10.67
CA ARG A 379 25.91 18.19 10.85
C ARG A 379 25.18 16.96 10.30
N GLY A 380 23.98 16.66 10.81
CA GLY A 380 23.25 15.43 10.46
C GLY A 380 23.73 14.20 11.25
N THR A 381 24.17 14.41 12.50
CA THR A 381 24.72 13.36 13.38
C THR A 381 24.09 13.39 14.76
N SER A 382 24.07 12.24 15.43
CA SER A 382 23.89 12.17 16.88
C SER A 382 25.26 12.26 17.55
N ILE A 383 25.37 13.12 18.56
CA ILE A 383 26.59 13.31 19.35
C ILE A 383 26.36 12.95 20.81
N LYS A 384 27.43 12.55 21.48
CA LYS A 384 27.50 12.46 22.94
C LYS A 384 28.58 13.39 23.46
N ILE A 385 28.34 13.99 24.62
CA ILE A 385 29.21 14.97 25.27
C ILE A 385 29.53 14.44 26.66
N ASP A 386 30.81 14.24 26.94
CA ASP A 386 31.28 13.79 28.26
C ASP A 386 30.93 14.84 29.33
N ARG A 387 30.23 14.44 30.39
CA ARG A 387 29.70 15.34 31.42
C ARG A 387 30.80 15.99 32.27
N GLU A 388 31.95 15.34 32.41
CA GLU A 388 33.07 15.88 33.22
C GLU A 388 33.94 16.83 32.41
N THR A 389 34.17 16.53 31.13
CA THR A 389 35.19 17.19 30.30
C THR A 389 34.63 18.07 29.20
N GLY A 390 33.36 17.89 28.81
CA GLY A 390 32.76 18.54 27.65
C GLY A 390 33.22 17.99 26.30
N GLU A 391 33.94 16.86 26.26
CA GLU A 391 34.44 16.26 25.02
C GLU A 391 33.29 15.72 24.15
N VAL A 392 33.23 16.17 22.88
CA VAL A 392 32.22 15.74 21.89
C VAL A 392 32.70 14.52 21.11
N SER A 393 31.88 13.47 21.07
CA SER A 393 32.06 12.28 20.24
C SER A 393 30.84 12.06 19.33
N TYR A 394 31.08 11.53 18.12
CA TYR A 394 30.03 11.24 17.14
C TYR A 394 29.58 9.77 17.24
N VAL A 395 28.27 9.56 17.34
CA VAL A 395 27.68 8.23 17.53
C VAL A 395 27.20 7.66 16.20
N ALA A 396 26.37 8.39 15.47
CA ALA A 396 25.77 7.96 14.22
C ALA A 396 25.54 9.14 13.27
N GLY A 397 25.28 8.85 12.00
CA GLY A 397 25.02 9.87 10.98
C GLY A 397 23.87 9.53 10.05
N GLY A 398 23.68 10.37 9.04
CA GLY A 398 22.58 10.23 8.10
C GLY A 398 21.25 10.72 8.65
N LEU A 399 21.27 11.73 9.52
CA LEU A 399 20.09 12.42 10.02
C LEU A 399 19.85 13.72 9.25
N ARG A 400 18.59 14.10 9.05
CA ARG A 400 18.23 15.36 8.35
C ARG A 400 17.78 16.46 9.30
N THR A 401 16.61 16.29 9.90
CA THR A 401 16.06 17.21 10.91
C THR A 401 15.53 16.34 12.05
N PRO A 402 16.43 15.77 12.86
CA PRO A 402 16.11 14.85 13.94
C PRO A 402 15.58 15.59 15.17
N ASN A 403 14.38 16.21 15.06
CA ASN A 403 13.79 17.05 16.11
C ASN A 403 13.60 16.30 17.44
N GLY A 404 13.34 15.00 17.39
CA GLY A 404 13.18 14.19 18.59
C GLY A 404 14.42 13.39 18.98
N ILE A 405 14.69 13.36 20.28
CA ILE A 405 15.62 12.42 20.93
C ILE A 405 15.04 12.01 22.30
N GLY A 406 15.18 10.76 22.69
CA GLY A 406 14.71 10.25 23.97
C GLY A 406 15.17 8.83 24.26
N PHE A 407 15.13 8.44 25.54
CA PHE A 407 15.33 7.04 25.93
C PHE A 407 14.09 6.22 25.62
N GLY A 408 14.31 5.00 25.14
CA GLY A 408 13.26 4.03 24.84
C GLY A 408 13.47 2.71 25.58
N PRO A 409 12.89 1.62 25.06
CA PRO A 409 13.03 0.29 25.66
C PRO A 409 14.50 -0.07 25.87
N GLU A 410 14.77 -0.79 26.97
CA GLU A 410 16.12 -1.23 27.37
C GLU A 410 17.10 -0.09 27.71
N GLY A 411 16.62 1.16 27.82
CA GLY A 411 17.47 2.32 28.09
C GLY A 411 18.27 2.79 26.86
N GLU A 412 17.93 2.28 25.68
CA GLU A 412 18.57 2.66 24.41
C GLU A 412 18.05 4.01 23.91
N ILE A 413 18.82 4.66 23.04
CA ILE A 413 18.49 6.00 22.51
C ILE A 413 17.70 5.88 21.22
N PHE A 414 16.59 6.60 21.14
CA PHE A 414 15.77 6.73 19.95
C PHE A 414 15.68 8.18 19.47
N ALA A 415 15.53 8.35 18.17
CA ALA A 415 15.35 9.65 17.54
C ALA A 415 14.22 9.60 16.51
N THR A 416 13.45 10.69 16.43
CA THR A 416 12.54 10.91 15.31
C THR A 416 13.17 11.85 14.30
N ASP A 417 13.15 11.48 13.03
CA ASP A 417 13.74 12.29 11.95
C ASP A 417 12.70 12.69 10.91
N ASN A 418 12.79 13.94 10.46
CA ASN A 418 11.84 14.52 9.52
C ASN A 418 12.22 14.20 8.06
N GLN A 419 11.20 13.81 7.30
CA GLN A 419 11.25 13.57 5.86
C GLN A 419 11.88 14.70 5.04
N GLY A 420 12.52 14.37 3.92
CA GLY A 420 13.08 15.33 2.98
C GLY A 420 14.05 14.67 2.01
N ALA A 421 15.14 15.36 1.64
CA ALA A 421 16.15 14.77 0.75
C ALA A 421 16.65 13.44 1.34
N TRP A 422 16.60 12.38 0.53
CA TRP A 422 16.95 11.00 0.85
C TRP A 422 16.11 10.30 1.93
N LEU A 423 15.19 11.02 2.58
CA LEU A 423 14.29 10.51 3.61
C LEU A 423 12.85 10.58 3.08
N PRO A 424 12.33 9.49 2.49
CA PRO A 424 11.02 9.49 1.84
C PRO A 424 9.86 9.85 2.75
N SER A 425 9.98 9.49 4.03
CA SER A 425 9.00 9.70 5.07
C SER A 425 9.68 9.95 6.40
N ASN A 426 8.89 10.32 7.42
CA ASN A 426 9.39 10.45 8.78
C ASN A 426 9.68 9.07 9.36
N LYS A 427 10.51 8.99 10.40
CA LYS A 427 10.89 7.71 11.00
C LYS A 427 11.29 7.85 12.46
N LEU A 428 11.04 6.81 13.23
CA LEU A 428 11.63 6.52 14.53
C LEU A 428 12.82 5.59 14.33
N ILE A 429 13.97 5.97 14.89
CA ILE A 429 15.27 5.34 14.66
C ILE A 429 15.86 4.93 16.00
N HIS A 430 16.34 3.70 16.09
CA HIS A 430 17.21 3.26 17.17
C HIS A 430 18.64 3.75 16.88
N ILE A 431 19.16 4.71 17.67
CA ILE A 431 20.49 5.30 17.47
C ILE A 431 21.56 4.35 17.99
N GLN A 432 22.51 3.99 17.12
CA GLN A 432 23.59 3.05 17.44
C GLN A 432 24.91 3.56 16.89
N GLN A 433 26.00 3.20 17.59
CA GLN A 433 27.35 3.56 17.19
C GLN A 433 27.64 3.09 15.75
N ASP A 434 28.26 3.99 14.97
CA ASP A 434 28.74 3.77 13.60
C ASP A 434 27.65 3.47 12.54
N LYS A 435 26.36 3.64 12.85
CA LYS A 435 25.28 3.45 11.87
C LYS A 435 25.03 4.70 11.02
N PHE A 436 24.51 4.49 9.82
CA PHE A 436 24.10 5.53 8.88
C PHE A 436 22.62 5.40 8.53
N TYR A 437 21.87 6.49 8.66
CA TYR A 437 20.42 6.52 8.53
C TYR A 437 19.94 7.19 7.23
N ASN A 438 20.69 7.05 6.14
CA ASN A 438 20.22 7.34 4.79
C ASN A 438 19.99 8.82 4.42
N HIS A 439 20.49 9.79 5.20
CA HIS A 439 20.61 11.19 4.71
C HIS A 439 22.04 11.46 4.22
N TYR A 440 22.24 11.62 2.92
CA TYR A 440 23.55 11.94 2.38
C TYR A 440 23.80 13.44 2.34
N THR A 441 25.03 13.85 2.67
CA THR A 441 25.47 15.25 2.66
C THR A 441 26.60 15.50 1.64
N ASN A 442 26.83 16.78 1.31
CA ASN A 442 27.96 17.19 0.47
C ASN A 442 28.64 18.42 1.11
N PRO A 443 29.91 18.35 1.55
CA PRO A 443 30.76 17.16 1.57
C PRO A 443 30.16 16.03 2.42
N ALA A 444 30.56 14.79 2.15
CA ALA A 444 30.05 13.61 2.84
C ALA A 444 30.29 13.69 4.36
N GLY A 445 29.29 13.27 5.12
CA GLY A 445 29.36 13.16 6.57
C GLY A 445 30.24 11.98 7.02
N PRO A 446 30.57 11.91 8.33
CA PRO A 446 31.50 10.91 8.87
C PRO A 446 31.03 9.46 8.71
N PHE A 447 29.73 9.23 8.50
CA PHE A 447 29.14 7.89 8.37
C PHE A 447 28.52 7.62 7.00
N ASP A 448 28.56 8.56 6.05
CA ASP A 448 27.88 8.45 4.74
C ASP A 448 28.38 7.25 3.90
N SER A 449 29.55 6.69 4.20
CA SER A 449 30.07 5.48 3.55
C SER A 449 29.56 4.17 4.14
N ASN A 450 28.85 4.19 5.27
CA ASN A 450 28.40 2.99 5.96
C ASN A 450 27.09 2.46 5.36
N PRO A 451 26.80 1.15 5.50
CA PRO A 451 25.52 0.60 5.07
C PRO A 451 24.34 1.31 5.73
N VAL A 452 23.27 1.51 4.96
CA VAL A 452 22.02 2.11 5.46
C VAL A 452 21.39 1.17 6.49
N ALA A 453 21.14 1.69 7.68
CA ALA A 453 20.36 1.02 8.71
C ALA A 453 18.85 1.29 8.51
N PRO A 454 18.00 0.27 8.64
CA PRO A 454 16.55 0.47 8.58
C PRO A 454 16.07 1.26 9.80
N PRO A 455 14.96 2.01 9.69
CA PRO A 455 14.30 2.58 10.86
C PRO A 455 13.63 1.48 11.68
N ALA A 456 13.43 1.75 12.97
CA ALA A 456 12.59 0.90 13.81
C ALA A 456 11.12 1.01 13.37
N VAL A 457 10.64 2.24 13.14
CA VAL A 457 9.28 2.49 12.66
C VAL A 457 9.29 3.62 11.64
N TRP A 458 8.77 3.38 10.44
CA TRP A 458 8.35 4.45 9.53
C TRP A 458 7.14 5.16 10.10
N LEU A 459 7.12 6.49 9.97
CA LEU A 459 6.04 7.37 10.37
C LEU A 459 5.47 8.03 9.09
N PRO A 460 4.53 7.37 8.38
CA PRO A 460 4.07 7.81 7.07
C PRO A 460 3.61 9.28 7.02
N GLN A 461 4.28 10.02 6.12
CA GLN A 461 4.01 11.42 5.85
C GLN A 461 2.57 11.63 5.38
N ASN A 462 1.90 12.67 5.89
CA ASN A 462 0.52 13.06 5.59
C ASN A 462 -0.55 12.07 6.09
N GLU A 463 -0.15 10.98 6.74
CA GLU A 463 -1.05 9.91 7.19
C GLU A 463 -1.04 9.75 8.71
N ILE A 464 0.12 9.88 9.35
CA ILE A 464 0.27 9.85 10.82
C ILE A 464 1.31 10.85 11.37
N ALA A 465 2.26 11.31 10.56
CA ALA A 465 3.27 12.27 11.02
C ALA A 465 3.70 13.19 9.89
N ASN A 466 4.17 14.40 10.21
CA ASN A 466 4.75 15.35 9.25
C ASN A 466 5.98 16.06 9.81
N SER A 467 6.10 16.17 11.13
CA SER A 467 7.27 16.74 11.81
C SER A 467 7.31 16.24 13.26
N PRO A 468 7.59 14.94 13.47
CA PRO A 468 7.59 14.36 14.81
C PRO A 468 8.61 15.03 15.75
N GLY A 469 8.23 15.18 17.02
CA GLY A 469 9.01 15.68 18.13
C GLY A 469 9.66 14.57 18.95
N ASN A 470 10.00 14.83 20.21
CA ASN A 470 10.74 13.87 21.04
C ASN A 470 9.94 12.59 21.32
N PRO A 471 10.59 11.42 21.24
CA PRO A 471 10.03 10.19 21.74
C PRO A 471 10.20 10.10 23.26
N ILE A 472 9.21 9.57 23.96
CA ILE A 472 9.32 9.20 25.39
C ILE A 472 8.82 7.78 25.60
N LEU A 473 9.40 7.07 26.56
CA LEU A 473 8.92 5.75 26.98
C LEU A 473 7.70 5.89 27.90
N VAL A 474 6.69 5.05 27.69
CA VAL A 474 5.58 4.85 28.63
C VAL A 474 6.06 3.87 29.70
N GLU A 475 6.19 4.33 30.94
CA GLU A 475 6.74 3.50 32.03
C GLU A 475 5.68 2.60 32.67
N ASP A 476 4.46 3.10 32.82
CA ASP A 476 3.36 2.44 33.54
C ASP A 476 2.05 2.48 32.74
N GLY A 477 1.06 1.70 33.17
CA GLY A 477 -0.27 1.64 32.57
C GLY A 477 -0.41 0.61 31.44
N GLU A 478 -1.55 0.66 30.75
CA GLU A 478 -1.92 -0.31 29.72
C GLU A 478 -0.91 -0.43 28.56
N PHE A 479 -0.23 0.68 28.23
CA PHE A 479 0.73 0.76 27.13
C PHE A 479 2.20 0.79 27.61
N ALA A 480 2.49 0.34 28.83
CA ALA A 480 3.86 0.31 29.37
C ALA A 480 4.84 -0.41 28.42
N GLY A 481 6.03 0.17 28.25
CA GLY A 481 7.08 -0.30 27.33
C GLY A 481 6.96 0.23 25.90
N GLN A 482 5.88 0.94 25.55
CA GLN A 482 5.73 1.60 24.25
C GLN A 482 6.25 3.04 24.28
N MET A 483 6.31 3.69 23.11
CA MET A 483 6.78 5.08 23.01
C MET A 483 5.65 6.04 22.61
N LEU A 484 5.68 7.28 23.13
CA LEU A 484 4.82 8.38 22.68
C LEU A 484 5.63 9.40 21.88
N LEU A 485 5.00 9.98 20.85
CA LEU A 485 5.62 10.86 19.85
C LEU A 485 4.71 12.06 19.58
N GLY A 486 5.08 13.27 20.00
CA GLY A 486 4.39 14.50 19.56
C GLY A 486 4.62 14.77 18.07
N ASP A 487 3.73 15.51 17.40
CA ASP A 487 4.00 16.01 16.04
C ASP A 487 3.64 17.50 15.89
N VAL A 488 4.59 18.28 15.38
CA VAL A 488 4.51 19.75 15.27
C VAL A 488 3.56 20.19 14.14
N THR A 489 3.45 19.41 13.07
CA THR A 489 2.75 19.81 11.83
C THR A 489 1.48 19.00 11.61
N TYR A 490 1.59 17.68 11.73
CA TYR A 490 0.45 16.76 11.68
C TYR A 490 -0.42 16.91 12.92
N GLY A 491 0.17 17.29 14.06
CA GLY A 491 -0.57 17.52 15.30
C GLY A 491 -0.84 16.26 16.12
N GLY A 492 -1.20 16.46 17.38
CA GLY A 492 -1.49 15.38 18.33
C GLY A 492 -0.24 14.64 18.82
N ILE A 493 -0.48 13.50 19.44
CA ILE A 493 0.54 12.58 19.97
C ILE A 493 0.23 11.19 19.43
N GLN A 494 1.25 10.50 18.95
CA GLN A 494 1.19 9.15 18.40
C GLN A 494 1.84 8.16 19.36
N ARG A 495 1.52 6.87 19.22
CA ARG A 495 2.05 5.78 20.04
C ARG A 495 2.75 4.76 19.17
N ALA A 496 3.96 4.34 19.55
CA ALA A 496 4.73 3.34 18.83
C ALA A 496 4.99 2.12 19.72
N PHE A 497 4.52 0.96 19.26
CA PHE A 497 4.87 -0.34 19.79
C PHE A 497 6.14 -0.83 19.10
N LEU A 498 7.09 -1.36 19.87
CA LEU A 498 8.36 -1.89 19.38
C LEU A 498 8.56 -3.34 19.84
N GLU A 499 9.11 -4.16 18.95
CA GLU A 499 9.58 -5.50 19.24
C GLU A 499 10.94 -5.77 18.60
N LYS A 500 11.67 -6.78 19.09
CA LYS A 500 12.92 -7.23 18.48
C LYS A 500 12.69 -8.49 17.66
N VAL A 501 13.02 -8.42 16.38
CA VAL A 501 13.02 -9.57 15.46
C VAL A 501 14.43 -9.70 14.90
N ASP A 502 15.02 -10.88 15.05
CA ASP A 502 16.43 -11.14 14.72
C ASP A 502 17.43 -10.16 15.36
N GLY A 503 17.08 -9.63 16.53
CA GLY A 503 17.92 -8.71 17.33
C GLY A 503 17.78 -7.23 16.96
N GLU A 504 17.03 -6.89 15.91
CA GLU A 504 16.79 -5.51 15.48
C GLU A 504 15.38 -5.05 15.85
N PHE A 505 15.23 -3.78 16.20
CA PHE A 505 13.92 -3.21 16.52
C PHE A 505 13.10 -2.99 15.24
N GLN A 506 11.83 -3.38 15.32
CA GLN A 506 10.79 -3.02 14.36
C GLN A 506 9.45 -2.89 15.09
N GLY A 507 8.39 -2.40 14.43
CA GLY A 507 7.08 -2.34 15.10
C GLY A 507 6.04 -1.47 14.40
N ALA A 508 4.98 -1.14 15.14
CA ALA A 508 3.82 -0.40 14.63
C ALA A 508 3.65 0.96 15.30
N VAL A 509 3.14 1.92 14.53
CA VAL A 509 2.66 3.20 15.05
C VAL A 509 1.13 3.29 14.97
N PHE A 510 0.53 3.88 15.99
CA PHE A 510 -0.90 4.13 16.19
C PHE A 510 -1.14 5.60 16.52
N ARG A 511 -2.35 6.10 16.31
CA ARG A 511 -2.74 7.42 16.82
C ARG A 511 -3.09 7.30 18.29
N HIS A 512 -2.61 8.23 19.12
CA HIS A 512 -2.86 8.18 20.57
C HIS A 512 -3.86 9.23 21.05
N THR A 513 -3.66 10.51 20.68
CA THR A 513 -4.57 11.60 21.04
C THR A 513 -4.41 12.82 20.12
N ALA A 514 -5.46 13.62 19.99
CA ALA A 514 -5.46 14.87 19.25
C ALA A 514 -6.21 15.96 20.04
N GLY A 515 -6.87 16.92 19.36
CA GLY A 515 -7.67 17.96 20.01
C GLY A 515 -6.87 19.04 20.76
N LEU A 516 -5.54 18.97 20.77
CA LEU A 516 -4.65 19.90 21.47
C LEU A 516 -4.66 21.31 20.83
N GLU A 517 -4.24 22.31 21.60
CA GLU A 517 -4.31 23.73 21.18
C GLU A 517 -3.25 24.13 20.16
N VAL A 518 -2.16 23.36 20.06
CA VAL A 518 -0.99 23.59 19.23
C VAL A 518 -0.41 22.27 18.74
N GLY A 519 0.32 22.28 17.62
CA GLY A 519 1.15 21.15 17.21
C GLY A 519 2.25 20.87 18.24
N VAL A 520 2.48 19.60 18.56
CA VAL A 520 3.26 19.18 19.73
C VAL A 520 4.73 19.01 19.37
N ASN A 521 5.59 19.78 20.01
CA ASN A 521 7.04 19.72 19.83
C ASN A 521 7.75 18.94 20.94
N ARG A 522 7.28 19.08 22.18
CA ARG A 522 7.84 18.42 23.35
C ARG A 522 6.77 17.72 24.17
N VAL A 523 7.06 16.50 24.57
CA VAL A 523 6.26 15.70 25.51
C VAL A 523 7.15 15.15 26.62
N ILE A 524 6.71 15.23 27.88
CA ILE A 524 7.37 14.61 29.04
C ILE A 524 6.33 14.13 30.05
N TYR A 525 6.67 13.11 30.83
CA TYR A 525 5.90 12.78 32.03
C TYR A 525 6.29 13.71 33.18
N GLY A 526 5.30 14.16 33.94
CA GLY A 526 5.51 14.85 35.21
C GLY A 526 5.54 13.90 36.41
N PRO A 527 6.01 14.39 37.57
CA PRO A 527 6.03 13.61 38.81
C PRO A 527 4.63 13.27 39.33
N ASP A 528 3.59 13.93 38.82
CA ASP A 528 2.17 13.65 39.07
C ASP A 528 1.60 12.53 38.18
N GLY A 529 2.40 11.98 37.26
CA GLY A 529 1.99 10.97 36.28
C GLY A 529 1.24 11.53 35.08
N ALA A 530 1.06 12.86 34.99
CA ALA A 530 0.45 13.50 33.82
C ALA A 530 1.43 13.64 32.66
N LEU A 531 0.91 13.66 31.44
CA LEU A 531 1.70 13.91 30.24
C LEU A 531 1.64 15.41 29.89
N TYR A 532 2.78 16.09 29.91
CA TYR A 532 2.90 17.51 29.57
C TYR A 532 3.27 17.66 28.10
N ALA A 533 2.53 18.49 27.38
CA ALA A 533 2.68 18.72 25.95
C ALA A 533 2.88 20.21 25.66
N GLY A 534 4.02 20.54 25.06
CA GLY A 534 4.36 21.90 24.63
C GLY A 534 4.53 22.00 23.11
N GLY A 535 4.10 23.12 22.54
CA GLY A 535 4.22 23.38 21.10
C GLY A 535 4.88 24.72 20.79
N THR A 536 5.51 24.81 19.62
CA THR A 536 6.20 26.03 19.17
C THR A 536 5.31 26.89 18.28
N GLY A 537 4.43 26.27 17.47
CA GLY A 537 3.55 26.95 16.54
C GLY A 537 4.27 27.89 15.56
N GLU A 538 5.55 27.67 15.31
CA GLU A 538 6.40 28.52 14.49
C GLU A 538 5.92 28.63 13.03
N GLY A 539 6.43 29.64 12.33
CA GLY A 539 6.08 29.88 10.93
C GLY A 539 6.53 28.78 9.96
N GLY A 540 6.11 28.90 8.70
CA GLY A 540 6.36 27.87 7.69
C GLY A 540 5.62 26.57 7.98
N ASN A 541 6.33 25.45 8.07
CA ASN A 541 5.73 24.12 8.29
C ASN A 541 5.81 23.66 9.75
N TRP A 542 6.31 24.46 10.69
CA TRP A 542 6.43 24.12 12.11
C TRP A 542 5.20 24.55 12.94
N GLY A 543 4.01 24.23 12.43
CA GLY A 543 2.77 24.40 13.17
C GLY A 543 1.64 23.60 12.54
N GLU A 544 0.62 23.34 13.35
CA GLU A 544 -0.60 22.67 12.91
C GLU A 544 -1.59 23.70 12.34
N SER A 545 -2.20 23.40 11.19
CA SER A 545 -3.17 24.30 10.56
C SER A 545 -4.40 24.51 11.44
N GLY A 546 -4.83 25.77 11.61
CA GLY A 546 -6.01 26.11 12.40
C GLY A 546 -5.80 26.09 13.92
N LYS A 547 -4.56 25.97 14.39
CA LYS A 547 -4.19 25.94 15.81
C LYS A 547 -3.43 27.19 16.24
N LEU A 548 -3.15 27.30 17.55
CA LEU A 548 -2.38 28.40 18.12
C LEU A 548 -0.93 28.38 17.65
N ARG A 549 -0.25 29.53 17.82
CA ARG A 549 1.16 29.75 17.46
C ARG A 549 2.11 29.59 18.67
N PHE A 550 1.59 29.03 19.75
CA PHE A 550 2.21 28.76 21.05
C PHE A 550 1.28 27.81 21.80
N GLY A 551 1.77 27.12 22.82
CA GLY A 551 0.90 26.28 23.64
C GLY A 551 1.62 25.43 24.67
N LEU A 552 0.94 25.19 25.80
CA LEU A 552 1.41 24.33 26.88
C LEU A 552 0.19 23.78 27.64
N GLN A 553 0.01 22.46 27.58
CA GLN A 553 -1.10 21.76 28.20
C GLN A 553 -0.61 20.49 28.90
N LYS A 554 -1.36 19.97 29.87
CA LYS A 554 -1.16 18.62 30.39
C LYS A 554 -2.38 17.73 30.18
N LEU A 555 -2.13 16.45 30.00
CA LEU A 555 -3.09 15.37 29.87
C LEU A 555 -3.03 14.56 31.17
N VAL A 556 -4.04 14.74 32.02
CA VAL A 556 -4.16 14.06 33.32
C VAL A 556 -4.88 12.73 33.10
N PRO A 557 -4.28 11.58 33.42
CA PRO A 557 -4.95 10.29 33.30
C PRO A 557 -6.19 10.22 34.20
N VAL A 558 -7.34 9.82 33.65
CA VAL A 558 -8.60 9.70 34.42
C VAL A 558 -9.13 8.27 34.50
N ASN A 559 -9.00 7.48 33.44
CA ASN A 559 -9.33 6.04 33.37
C ASN A 559 -8.66 5.39 32.15
N GLU A 560 -8.52 4.05 32.15
CA GLU A 560 -7.99 3.25 31.03
C GLU A 560 -9.11 2.37 30.45
N ASP A 561 -10.21 3.00 29.98
CA ASP A 561 -11.42 2.26 29.55
C ASP A 561 -11.72 2.44 28.04
N SER A 562 -10.76 2.95 27.25
CA SER A 562 -10.96 3.09 25.80
C SER A 562 -10.60 1.81 25.05
N PHE A 563 -11.46 1.43 24.11
CA PHE A 563 -11.20 0.32 23.22
C PHE A 563 -10.20 0.76 22.13
N ASP A 564 -8.98 0.20 22.13
CA ASP A 564 -7.88 0.56 21.24
C ASP A 564 -7.04 -0.67 20.82
N MET A 565 -6.21 -0.53 19.78
CA MET A 565 -5.20 -1.52 19.42
C MET A 565 -4.01 -1.40 20.36
N LYS A 566 -3.80 -2.36 21.24
CA LYS A 566 -2.72 -2.33 22.22
C LYS A 566 -1.36 -2.64 21.60
N GLU A 567 -1.23 -3.76 20.90
CA GLU A 567 0.01 -4.19 20.26
C GLU A 567 -0.26 -4.84 18.90
N MET A 568 0.72 -4.78 18.01
CA MET A 568 0.72 -5.51 16.74
C MET A 568 2.08 -6.17 16.58
N ARG A 569 2.13 -7.50 16.71
CA ARG A 569 3.34 -8.32 16.70
C ARG A 569 3.43 -9.12 15.41
N VAL A 570 4.61 -9.18 14.80
CA VAL A 570 4.82 -10.05 13.65
C VAL A 570 4.91 -11.50 14.12
N VAL A 571 4.22 -12.39 13.41
CA VAL A 571 4.34 -13.84 13.56
C VAL A 571 4.63 -14.47 12.21
N GLU A 572 4.96 -15.76 12.18
CA GLU A 572 5.20 -16.46 10.92
C GLU A 572 3.99 -16.32 9.98
N GLY A 573 4.21 -15.68 8.82
CA GLY A 573 3.19 -15.45 7.80
C GLY A 573 2.05 -14.49 8.17
N GLY A 574 2.23 -13.60 9.15
CA GLY A 574 1.16 -12.68 9.54
C GLY A 574 1.42 -11.82 10.78
N PHE A 575 0.35 -11.44 11.48
CA PHE A 575 0.42 -10.61 12.70
C PHE A 575 -0.49 -11.13 13.79
N GLU A 576 -0.11 -10.94 15.04
CA GLU A 576 -1.00 -10.93 16.20
C GLU A 576 -1.32 -9.48 16.57
N ILE A 577 -2.60 -9.16 16.68
CA ILE A 577 -3.08 -7.84 17.11
C ILE A 577 -3.78 -8.03 18.46
N GLU A 578 -3.23 -7.42 19.50
CA GLU A 578 -3.85 -7.35 20.82
C GLU A 578 -4.66 -6.06 20.94
N TYR A 579 -5.90 -6.16 21.41
CA TYR A 579 -6.78 -5.06 21.71
C TYR A 579 -6.94 -4.92 23.24
N THR A 580 -7.26 -3.70 23.68
CA THR A 580 -7.44 -3.39 25.11
C THR A 580 -8.67 -4.11 25.71
N ASP A 581 -9.72 -4.31 24.90
CA ASP A 581 -10.93 -5.05 25.28
C ASP A 581 -11.21 -6.26 24.37
N PRO A 582 -12.01 -7.24 24.84
CA PRO A 582 -12.52 -8.33 24.00
C PRO A 582 -13.28 -7.83 22.77
N VAL A 583 -13.03 -8.38 21.58
CA VAL A 583 -13.80 -8.06 20.37
C VAL A 583 -15.22 -8.65 20.42
N SER A 584 -16.17 -7.98 19.77
CA SER A 584 -17.58 -8.39 19.73
C SER A 584 -17.84 -9.70 18.98
N ASP A 585 -18.97 -10.36 19.27
CA ASP A 585 -19.41 -11.56 18.54
C ASP A 585 -19.53 -11.31 17.02
N GLU A 586 -20.00 -10.13 16.61
CA GLU A 586 -20.16 -9.77 15.18
C GLU A 586 -18.83 -9.70 14.44
N VAL A 587 -17.78 -9.16 15.09
CA VAL A 587 -16.42 -9.16 14.56
C VAL A 587 -15.88 -10.58 14.46
N VAL A 588 -16.08 -11.41 15.49
CA VAL A 588 -15.63 -12.81 15.51
C VAL A 588 -16.28 -13.64 14.40
N GLU A 589 -17.56 -13.42 14.11
CA GLU A 589 -18.28 -14.13 13.05
C GLU A 589 -17.74 -13.80 11.63
N ASN A 590 -17.07 -12.66 11.45
CA ASN A 590 -16.57 -12.18 10.15
C ASN A 590 -15.06 -11.85 10.18
N LEU A 591 -14.29 -12.54 11.02
CA LEU A 591 -12.97 -12.10 11.45
C LEU A 591 -11.98 -11.86 10.31
N ALA A 592 -11.93 -12.73 9.29
CA ALA A 592 -11.00 -12.56 8.17
C ALA A 592 -11.35 -11.35 7.29
N ASP A 593 -12.64 -11.07 7.11
CA ASP A 593 -13.15 -9.94 6.31
C ASP A 593 -13.19 -8.61 7.09
N ALA A 594 -12.94 -8.65 8.40
CA ALA A 594 -12.96 -7.49 9.28
C ALA A 594 -11.73 -6.57 9.13
N TYR A 595 -10.78 -6.92 8.24
CA TYR A 595 -9.51 -6.20 8.07
C TYR A 595 -9.28 -5.76 6.63
N GLN A 596 -8.74 -4.56 6.46
CA GLN A 596 -8.22 -4.07 5.20
C GLN A 596 -6.71 -3.89 5.34
N ILE A 597 -5.94 -4.52 4.44
CA ILE A 597 -4.49 -4.54 4.54
C ILE A 597 -3.87 -4.05 3.24
N LYS A 598 -2.86 -3.20 3.37
CA LYS A 598 -1.99 -2.81 2.26
C LYS A 598 -0.55 -2.90 2.69
N GLN A 599 0.35 -3.04 1.73
CA GLN A 599 1.77 -2.81 1.96
C GLN A 599 2.38 -1.96 0.85
N TRP A 600 3.46 -1.26 1.16
CA TRP A 600 4.30 -0.54 0.20
C TRP A 600 5.71 -0.43 0.74
N ARG A 601 6.66 -0.03 -0.09
CA ARG A 601 7.99 0.38 0.35
C ARG A 601 8.30 1.81 -0.08
N TYR A 602 9.33 2.38 0.51
CA TYR A 602 9.80 3.73 0.21
C TYR A 602 11.07 3.70 -0.65
N VAL A 603 11.17 4.62 -1.60
CA VAL A 603 12.38 4.83 -2.40
C VAL A 603 12.99 6.20 -2.07
N PRO A 604 14.22 6.24 -1.52
CA PRO A 604 14.98 7.47 -1.31
C PRO A 604 15.22 8.24 -2.60
N THR A 605 15.00 9.56 -2.57
CA THR A 605 15.29 10.46 -3.69
C THR A 605 16.07 11.67 -3.21
N GLN A 606 16.87 12.33 -4.07
CA GLN A 606 17.52 13.60 -3.68
C GLN A 606 16.51 14.74 -3.46
N GLN A 607 15.32 14.62 -4.03
CA GLN A 607 14.24 15.56 -3.85
C GLN A 607 13.64 15.45 -2.45
N TYR A 608 12.88 16.45 -2.04
CA TYR A 608 12.20 16.43 -0.75
C TYR A 608 11.14 15.30 -0.73
N GLY A 609 11.29 14.36 0.20
CA GLY A 609 10.40 13.21 0.32
C GLY A 609 10.70 12.13 -0.72
N GLY A 610 9.80 11.15 -0.82
CA GLY A 610 9.95 10.05 -1.77
C GLY A 610 8.64 9.32 -1.97
N PRO A 611 8.46 8.67 -3.13
CA PRO A 611 7.21 7.99 -3.43
C PRO A 611 7.04 6.74 -2.57
N LYS A 612 5.78 6.40 -2.28
CA LYS A 612 5.38 5.02 -2.04
C LYS A 612 5.48 4.29 -3.37
N VAL A 613 6.15 3.14 -3.39
CA VAL A 613 6.19 2.24 -4.55
C VAL A 613 5.73 0.85 -4.13
N ASP A 614 5.32 0.06 -5.11
CA ASP A 614 4.81 -1.30 -4.92
C ASP A 614 3.64 -1.35 -3.91
N GLU A 615 2.81 -0.29 -3.89
CA GLU A 615 1.60 -0.28 -3.06
C GLU A 615 0.59 -1.30 -3.59
N GLN A 616 0.23 -2.26 -2.75
CA GLN A 616 -0.69 -3.34 -3.11
C GLN A 616 -1.60 -3.73 -1.94
N PRO A 617 -2.85 -4.13 -2.21
CA PRO A 617 -3.70 -4.74 -1.20
C PRO A 617 -3.16 -6.13 -0.83
N LEU A 618 -3.34 -6.51 0.43
CA LEU A 618 -3.12 -7.87 0.93
C LEU A 618 -4.42 -8.41 1.53
N PHE A 619 -4.53 -9.73 1.61
CA PHE A 619 -5.73 -10.41 2.07
C PHE A 619 -5.41 -11.31 3.25
N VAL A 620 -6.30 -11.31 4.21
CA VAL A 620 -6.30 -12.26 5.30
C VAL A 620 -6.76 -13.61 4.75
N THR A 621 -5.88 -14.61 4.81
CA THR A 621 -6.15 -15.97 4.34
C THR A 621 -6.71 -16.88 5.42
N ASP A 622 -6.40 -16.58 6.68
CA ASP A 622 -6.94 -17.21 7.88
C ASP A 622 -6.89 -16.19 9.04
N ALA A 623 -7.85 -16.28 9.96
CA ALA A 623 -7.90 -15.44 11.15
C ALA A 623 -8.39 -16.25 12.34
N GLN A 624 -7.73 -16.08 13.49
CA GLN A 624 -8.07 -16.77 14.73
C GLN A 624 -8.14 -15.77 15.87
N VAL A 625 -9.07 -15.98 16.79
CA VAL A 625 -9.25 -15.12 17.97
C VAL A 625 -8.92 -15.93 19.23
N SER A 626 -8.26 -15.29 20.20
CA SER A 626 -7.95 -15.88 21.51
C SER A 626 -9.22 -16.23 22.30
N GLU A 627 -9.08 -17.06 23.33
CA GLU A 627 -10.22 -17.49 24.16
C GLU A 627 -10.90 -16.32 24.90
N ASP A 628 -10.12 -15.34 25.35
CA ASP A 628 -10.56 -14.09 25.98
C ASP A 628 -10.95 -13.00 24.95
N ARG A 629 -10.72 -13.26 23.66
CA ARG A 629 -11.06 -12.41 22.52
C ARG A 629 -10.35 -11.06 22.47
N THR A 630 -9.25 -10.90 23.18
CA THR A 630 -8.43 -9.69 23.13
C THR A 630 -7.35 -9.77 22.06
N THR A 631 -6.98 -10.97 21.59
CA THR A 631 -5.95 -11.13 20.55
C THR A 631 -6.52 -11.76 19.30
N VAL A 632 -6.20 -11.18 18.14
CA VAL A 632 -6.51 -11.73 16.83
C VAL A 632 -5.21 -12.04 16.08
N THR A 633 -5.03 -13.31 15.70
CA THR A 633 -3.93 -13.77 14.86
C THR A 633 -4.40 -13.81 13.40
N LEU A 634 -3.79 -13.02 12.54
CA LEU A 634 -4.03 -12.96 11.10
C LEU A 634 -2.95 -13.73 10.35
N LYS A 635 -3.32 -14.54 9.36
CA LYS A 635 -2.42 -15.06 8.33
C LYS A 635 -2.61 -14.25 7.06
N ILE A 636 -1.54 -13.66 6.54
CA ILE A 636 -1.57 -12.74 5.41
C ILE A 636 -0.59 -13.24 4.37
N ASP A 637 -1.10 -13.58 3.20
CA ASP A 637 -0.27 -14.01 2.08
C ASP A 637 0.34 -12.79 1.37
N GLY A 638 1.58 -12.93 0.91
CA GLY A 638 2.30 -11.89 0.15
C GLY A 638 2.98 -10.79 0.99
N LEU A 639 3.11 -10.96 2.31
CA LEU A 639 3.92 -10.08 3.16
C LEU A 639 5.38 -10.05 2.70
N LYS A 640 5.96 -8.86 2.58
CA LYS A 640 7.35 -8.67 2.14
C LYS A 640 8.15 -7.86 3.17
N PRO A 641 9.32 -8.33 3.63
CA PRO A 641 10.26 -7.49 4.37
C PRO A 641 10.67 -6.22 3.61
N GLY A 642 11.15 -5.21 4.33
CA GLY A 642 11.46 -3.88 3.82
C GLY A 642 10.23 -3.02 3.45
N HIS A 643 9.02 -3.44 3.84
CA HIS A 643 7.77 -2.73 3.57
C HIS A 643 7.15 -2.17 4.84
N VAL A 644 6.34 -1.13 4.68
CA VAL A 644 5.33 -0.76 5.66
C VAL A 644 4.06 -1.54 5.35
N VAL A 645 3.51 -2.21 6.36
CA VAL A 645 2.22 -2.90 6.29
C VAL A 645 1.21 -2.06 7.05
N TYR A 646 0.23 -1.53 6.33
CA TYR A 646 -0.89 -0.80 6.88
C TYR A 646 -2.05 -1.76 7.11
N VAL A 647 -2.47 -1.88 8.37
CA VAL A 647 -3.63 -2.67 8.76
C VAL A 647 -4.70 -1.74 9.28
N ARG A 648 -5.91 -1.88 8.73
CA ARG A 648 -7.10 -1.17 9.17
C ARG A 648 -8.15 -2.17 9.66
N SER A 649 -8.71 -1.94 10.84
CA SER A 649 -9.88 -2.63 11.41
C SER A 649 -11.13 -1.72 11.27
N PRO A 650 -11.64 -1.49 10.03
CA PRO A 650 -12.61 -0.43 9.74
C PRO A 650 -13.94 -0.64 10.46
N ARG A 651 -14.67 0.46 10.74
CA ARG A 651 -15.98 0.37 11.39
C ARG A 651 -17.03 -0.27 10.46
N PRO A 652 -17.99 -1.06 10.99
CA PRO A 652 -18.18 -1.39 12.41
C PRO A 652 -17.14 -2.41 12.91
N PHE A 653 -16.32 -1.99 13.87
CA PHE A 653 -15.36 -2.80 14.60
C PHE A 653 -15.43 -2.34 16.05
N ALA A 654 -15.94 -3.20 16.92
CA ALA A 654 -16.34 -2.83 18.27
C ALA A 654 -15.98 -3.91 19.30
N SER A 655 -15.81 -3.47 20.54
CA SER A 655 -15.63 -4.36 21.69
C SER A 655 -16.90 -5.14 22.01
N ALA A 656 -16.80 -6.17 22.84
CA ALA A 656 -17.92 -6.98 23.30
C ALA A 656 -19.01 -6.16 24.01
N ASP A 657 -18.64 -5.05 24.62
CA ASP A 657 -19.56 -4.12 25.28
C ASP A 657 -20.06 -3.00 24.36
N GLY A 658 -19.63 -2.99 23.10
CA GLY A 658 -20.10 -2.10 22.04
C GLY A 658 -19.34 -0.76 21.94
N ALA A 659 -18.17 -0.63 22.56
CA ALA A 659 -17.31 0.53 22.37
C ALA A 659 -16.69 0.51 20.96
N GLU A 660 -16.69 1.65 20.27
CA GLU A 660 -15.99 1.79 18.99
C GLU A 660 -14.48 1.88 19.19
N LEU A 661 -13.73 1.30 18.26
CA LEU A 661 -12.27 1.36 18.28
C LEU A 661 -11.79 2.81 18.06
N LEU A 662 -10.97 3.32 18.99
CA LEU A 662 -10.48 4.70 18.99
C LEU A 662 -9.68 5.02 17.73
N SER A 663 -8.68 4.19 17.41
CA SER A 663 -7.92 4.25 16.17
C SER A 663 -7.98 2.90 15.47
N THR A 664 -8.54 2.85 14.26
CA THR A 664 -8.66 1.61 13.49
C THR A 664 -7.40 1.27 12.71
N GLU A 665 -6.40 2.14 12.70
CA GLU A 665 -5.27 2.10 11.79
C GLU A 665 -3.95 1.85 12.53
N ALA A 666 -3.14 0.94 11.98
CA ALA A 666 -1.78 0.65 12.40
C ALA A 666 -0.85 0.63 11.18
N TRP A 667 0.35 1.22 11.31
CA TRP A 667 1.40 1.16 10.30
C TRP A 667 2.60 0.39 10.86
N TYR A 668 2.72 -0.88 10.50
CA TYR A 668 3.81 -1.75 10.92
C TYR A 668 4.99 -1.65 9.95
N THR A 669 6.20 -1.45 10.47
CA THR A 669 7.44 -1.50 9.69
C THR A 669 8.00 -2.92 9.72
N LEU A 670 7.91 -3.64 8.61
CA LEU A 670 8.33 -5.04 8.51
C LEU A 670 9.75 -5.12 7.96
N ASN A 671 10.76 -5.04 8.83
CA ASN A 671 12.17 -5.19 8.42
C ASN A 671 12.54 -6.67 8.25
N SER A 672 12.06 -7.53 9.15
CA SER A 672 12.24 -8.98 9.17
C SER A 672 10.91 -9.68 9.40
N LEU A 673 10.68 -10.78 8.68
CA LEU A 673 9.49 -11.63 8.81
C LEU A 673 9.92 -13.01 9.32
N PRO A 674 9.49 -13.46 10.51
CA PRO A 674 9.83 -14.78 11.02
C PRO A 674 9.48 -15.89 10.03
N GLY A 675 10.42 -16.81 9.82
CA GLY A 675 10.26 -17.94 8.89
C GLY A 675 10.44 -17.58 7.40
N TYR A 676 10.56 -16.29 7.05
CA TYR A 676 10.86 -15.87 5.70
C TYR A 676 12.34 -16.01 5.39
N VAL A 677 12.66 -16.57 4.22
CA VAL A 677 14.02 -16.64 3.69
C VAL A 677 14.07 -15.75 2.47
N ALA A 678 14.76 -14.61 2.57
CA ALA A 678 14.80 -13.66 1.49
C ALA A 678 15.45 -14.27 0.25
N PRO A 679 15.05 -13.84 -0.97
CA PRO A 679 15.77 -14.24 -2.18
C PRO A 679 17.28 -13.97 -2.07
N ALA A 680 17.67 -12.83 -1.49
CA ALA A 680 19.06 -12.44 -1.27
C ALA A 680 19.84 -13.47 -0.42
N ASP A 681 19.21 -14.07 0.59
CA ASP A 681 19.83 -15.11 1.44
C ASP A 681 20.09 -16.41 0.68
N ARG A 682 19.35 -16.63 -0.41
CA ARG A 682 19.57 -17.72 -1.39
C ARG A 682 20.47 -17.29 -2.55
N GLY A 683 21.10 -16.11 -2.44
CA GLY A 683 21.98 -15.57 -3.47
C GLY A 683 21.24 -15.00 -4.69
N TRP A 684 20.00 -14.55 -4.55
CA TRP A 684 19.16 -14.02 -5.63
C TRP A 684 18.84 -12.54 -5.45
N TYR A 685 19.17 -11.72 -6.45
CA TYR A 685 19.03 -10.27 -6.38
C TYR A 685 18.31 -9.72 -7.62
N GLU A 686 17.06 -9.30 -7.44
CA GLU A 686 16.25 -8.66 -8.49
C GLU A 686 16.84 -7.30 -8.88
N ALA A 687 16.99 -7.03 -10.17
CA ALA A 687 17.63 -5.81 -10.66
C ALA A 687 16.78 -4.56 -10.46
N GLU A 688 15.46 -4.70 -10.31
CA GLU A 688 14.56 -3.61 -9.97
C GLU A 688 14.62 -3.18 -8.50
N LEU A 689 15.22 -4.01 -7.64
CA LEU A 689 15.48 -3.69 -6.24
C LEU A 689 16.89 -3.13 -6.02
N ALA A 690 17.77 -3.24 -7.02
CA ALA A 690 19.13 -2.71 -6.97
C ALA A 690 19.16 -1.18 -7.10
N GLN A 691 20.16 -0.55 -6.47
CA GLN A 691 20.28 0.91 -6.46
C GLN A 691 20.46 1.44 -7.90
N PRO A 692 19.61 2.37 -8.37
CA PRO A 692 19.70 2.89 -9.72
C PRO A 692 20.84 3.89 -9.89
N LEU A 693 21.51 3.84 -11.03
CA LEU A 693 22.49 4.85 -11.48
C LEU A 693 21.99 5.55 -12.74
N GLY A 694 22.23 6.86 -12.82
CA GLY A 694 21.94 7.68 -14.00
C GLY A 694 20.51 7.52 -14.52
N GLY A 695 20.34 7.47 -15.85
CA GLY A 695 19.03 7.37 -16.50
C GLY A 695 18.40 5.97 -16.54
N SER A 696 18.89 5.00 -15.76
CA SER A 696 18.40 3.63 -15.83
C SER A 696 17.07 3.47 -15.08
N SER A 697 16.05 2.93 -15.76
CA SER A 697 14.66 2.79 -15.29
C SER A 697 14.26 1.32 -15.07
N ILE A 698 13.05 1.09 -14.57
CA ILE A 698 12.44 -0.25 -14.53
C ILE A 698 11.54 -0.43 -15.75
N GLY A 699 11.64 -1.58 -16.40
CA GLY A 699 10.77 -1.99 -17.49
C GLY A 699 10.00 -3.26 -17.15
N SER A 700 8.85 -3.42 -17.79
CA SER A 700 7.99 -4.62 -17.74
C SER A 700 7.28 -4.84 -19.09
N ASP A 701 7.77 -4.16 -20.14
CA ASP A 701 7.16 -4.07 -21.47
C ASP A 701 7.34 -5.33 -22.35
N HIS A 702 7.96 -6.38 -21.80
CA HIS A 702 8.05 -7.71 -22.40
C HIS A 702 8.13 -8.77 -21.30
N SER A 703 7.73 -10.00 -21.61
CA SER A 703 7.54 -11.09 -20.62
C SER A 703 8.82 -11.87 -20.28
N ASN A 704 8.65 -12.89 -19.45
CA ASN A 704 9.66 -13.88 -19.06
C ASN A 704 10.80 -13.29 -18.20
N TYR A 705 10.55 -12.18 -17.50
CA TYR A 705 11.43 -11.65 -16.46
C TYR A 705 11.14 -12.28 -15.09
N SER A 706 11.99 -12.03 -14.10
CA SER A 706 11.79 -12.39 -12.70
C SER A 706 11.23 -11.20 -11.92
N GLY A 707 10.47 -11.48 -10.87
CA GLY A 707 9.90 -10.44 -10.00
C GLY A 707 8.88 -9.56 -10.72
N SER A 708 8.99 -8.26 -10.51
CA SER A 708 8.02 -7.24 -10.95
C SER A 708 8.44 -6.53 -12.24
N GLY A 709 9.70 -6.68 -12.66
CA GLY A 709 10.21 -6.10 -13.89
C GLY A 709 11.68 -6.40 -14.08
N PHE A 710 12.39 -5.51 -14.74
CA PHE A 710 13.84 -5.60 -14.96
C PHE A 710 14.44 -4.20 -15.07
N ALA A 711 15.74 -4.07 -14.84
CA ALA A 711 16.47 -2.84 -15.10
C ALA A 711 16.67 -2.62 -16.60
N ALA A 712 16.28 -1.45 -17.08
CA ALA A 712 16.40 -1.02 -18.47
C ALA A 712 17.02 0.39 -18.56
N GLY A 713 16.98 1.00 -19.74
CA GLY A 713 17.29 2.42 -19.90
C GLY A 713 18.78 2.77 -19.72
N MET A 714 19.69 1.80 -19.79
CA MET A 714 21.14 2.02 -19.73
C MET A 714 21.69 2.68 -21.01
N THR A 715 21.13 3.83 -21.38
CA THR A 715 21.32 4.50 -22.69
C THR A 715 22.24 5.71 -22.65
N SER A 716 22.64 6.15 -21.46
CA SER A 716 23.54 7.29 -21.24
C SER A 716 24.71 6.92 -20.34
N VAL A 717 25.86 7.55 -20.55
CA VAL A 717 27.04 7.36 -19.68
C VAL A 717 26.68 7.72 -18.23
N GLY A 718 27.05 6.84 -17.29
CA GLY A 718 26.71 6.92 -15.88
C GLY A 718 25.42 6.21 -15.49
N SER A 719 24.68 5.61 -16.44
CA SER A 719 23.48 4.81 -16.15
C SER A 719 23.82 3.36 -15.78
N GLY A 720 23.04 2.74 -14.89
CA GLY A 720 23.30 1.35 -14.46
C GLY A 720 22.61 0.94 -13.17
N ARG A 721 23.14 -0.12 -12.54
CA ARG A 721 22.65 -0.69 -11.28
C ARG A 721 23.80 -1.05 -10.35
N THR A 722 23.61 -0.81 -9.06
CA THR A 722 24.48 -1.29 -7.98
C THR A 722 23.72 -2.27 -7.10
N PHE A 723 24.17 -3.52 -7.09
CA PHE A 723 23.65 -4.58 -6.24
C PHE A 723 24.43 -4.59 -4.92
N SER A 724 23.72 -4.67 -3.79
CA SER A 724 24.32 -4.98 -2.49
C SER A 724 24.15 -6.47 -2.24
N VAL A 725 25.25 -7.22 -2.24
CA VAL A 725 25.25 -8.68 -2.11
C VAL A 725 25.96 -9.09 -0.84
N THR A 726 25.44 -10.08 -0.13
CA THR A 726 26.06 -10.60 1.10
C THR A 726 26.55 -12.02 0.86
N VAL A 727 27.79 -12.30 1.25
CA VAL A 727 28.35 -13.67 1.25
C VAL A 727 28.89 -14.02 2.64
N PRO A 728 28.74 -15.28 3.09
CA PRO A 728 29.11 -15.67 4.44
C PRO A 728 30.63 -15.68 4.67
N GLU A 729 31.41 -15.96 3.62
CA GLU A 729 32.87 -16.06 3.70
C GLU A 729 33.53 -15.29 2.55
N ALA A 730 34.73 -14.77 2.77
CA ALA A 730 35.50 -14.15 1.70
C ALA A 730 35.99 -15.24 0.73
N GLY A 731 35.87 -15.00 -0.57
CA GLY A 731 36.23 -16.01 -1.57
C GLY A 731 35.90 -15.61 -3.01
N THR A 732 36.18 -16.52 -3.93
CA THR A 732 35.78 -16.39 -5.33
C THR A 732 34.44 -17.07 -5.54
N TYR A 733 33.46 -16.31 -6.03
CA TYR A 733 32.11 -16.80 -6.27
C TYR A 733 31.75 -16.64 -7.75
N PRO A 734 31.10 -17.65 -8.37
CA PRO A 734 30.47 -17.44 -9.67
C PRO A 734 29.30 -16.47 -9.51
N VAL A 735 29.33 -15.37 -10.26
CA VAL A 735 28.26 -14.37 -10.30
C VAL A 735 27.59 -14.43 -11.67
N ASN A 736 26.29 -14.68 -11.67
CA ASN A 736 25.46 -14.82 -12.85
C ASN A 736 24.64 -13.54 -13.03
N VAL A 737 24.53 -13.07 -14.27
CA VAL A 737 23.66 -11.96 -14.65
C VAL A 737 22.70 -12.45 -15.72
N ARG A 738 21.40 -12.49 -15.39
CA ARG A 738 20.34 -12.73 -16.36
C ARG A 738 20.01 -11.42 -17.07
N TYR A 739 20.04 -11.44 -18.41
CA TYR A 739 20.01 -10.22 -19.21
C TYR A 739 19.32 -10.42 -20.56
N ALA A 740 18.85 -9.33 -21.16
CA ALA A 740 18.42 -9.28 -22.55
C ALA A 740 19.29 -8.28 -23.34
N ASN A 741 19.70 -8.68 -24.54
CA ASN A 741 20.49 -7.85 -25.45
C ASN A 741 19.91 -7.93 -26.86
N GLY A 742 18.97 -7.04 -27.15
CA GLY A 742 18.35 -6.88 -28.47
C GLY A 742 19.10 -5.92 -29.40
N ILE A 743 18.54 -5.70 -30.59
CA ILE A 743 19.21 -4.98 -31.70
C ILE A 743 19.51 -3.50 -31.42
N HIS A 744 18.61 -2.78 -30.74
CA HIS A 744 18.74 -1.34 -30.49
C HIS A 744 19.89 -1.04 -29.51
N PRO A 745 20.65 0.07 -29.66
CA PRO A 745 20.51 1.16 -30.64
C PRO A 745 21.16 0.87 -32.01
N TYR A 746 21.64 -0.35 -32.22
CA TYR A 746 22.30 -0.74 -33.46
C TYR A 746 21.28 -1.25 -34.48
N THR A 747 21.73 -1.42 -35.72
CA THR A 747 20.94 -1.97 -36.83
C THR A 747 21.24 -3.43 -37.11
N GLU A 748 22.10 -4.07 -36.30
CA GLU A 748 22.49 -5.47 -36.41
C GLU A 748 22.66 -6.07 -35.00
N LEU A 749 22.34 -7.35 -34.86
CA LEU A 749 22.55 -8.08 -33.61
C LEU A 749 24.04 -8.21 -33.32
N ARG A 750 24.46 -7.81 -32.12
CA ARG A 750 25.86 -7.87 -31.70
C ARG A 750 25.98 -7.97 -30.18
N SER A 751 27.15 -8.40 -29.74
CA SER A 751 27.52 -8.32 -28.33
C SER A 751 27.65 -6.86 -27.91
N LYS A 752 27.27 -6.58 -26.66
CA LYS A 752 27.43 -5.27 -26.00
C LYS A 752 28.16 -5.49 -24.69
N ASN A 753 28.77 -4.45 -24.14
CA ASN A 753 29.45 -4.52 -22.86
C ASN A 753 29.05 -3.35 -21.95
N VAL A 754 29.28 -3.56 -20.66
CA VAL A 754 29.17 -2.57 -19.58
C VAL A 754 30.36 -2.73 -18.64
N SER A 755 30.73 -1.67 -17.94
CA SER A 755 31.81 -1.66 -16.96
C SER A 755 31.34 -2.30 -15.65
N LEU A 756 32.22 -3.09 -15.03
CA LEU A 756 31.97 -3.80 -13.77
C LEU A 756 32.85 -3.24 -12.67
N HIS A 757 32.23 -2.85 -11.55
CA HIS A 757 32.95 -2.52 -10.31
C HIS A 757 32.53 -3.43 -9.17
N VAL A 758 33.48 -3.82 -8.32
CA VAL A 758 33.22 -4.56 -7.08
C VAL A 758 33.82 -3.80 -5.91
N ASN A 759 33.02 -3.44 -4.90
CA ASN A 759 33.46 -2.64 -3.76
C ASN A 759 34.20 -1.34 -4.17
N GLY A 760 33.72 -0.71 -5.24
CA GLY A 760 34.32 0.50 -5.84
C GLY A 760 35.58 0.26 -6.69
N GLN A 761 36.06 -0.99 -6.79
CA GLN A 761 37.19 -1.35 -7.65
C GLN A 761 36.72 -1.68 -9.07
N ASP A 762 37.26 -0.98 -10.07
CA ASP A 762 37.05 -1.24 -11.49
C ASP A 762 37.71 -2.57 -11.93
N LEU A 763 36.89 -3.50 -12.44
CA LEU A 763 37.31 -4.80 -12.99
C LEU A 763 37.20 -4.87 -14.52
N GLY A 764 36.98 -3.72 -15.17
CA GLY A 764 36.87 -3.57 -16.61
C GLY A 764 35.53 -4.04 -17.19
N GLN A 765 35.47 -4.06 -18.52
CA GLN A 765 34.26 -4.36 -19.28
C GLN A 765 33.84 -5.83 -19.14
N TRP A 766 32.55 -6.07 -18.92
CA TRP A 766 31.90 -7.38 -19.03
C TRP A 766 31.09 -7.44 -20.31
N ASN A 767 31.36 -8.44 -21.15
CA ASN A 767 30.70 -8.67 -22.43
C ASN A 767 29.41 -9.51 -22.30
N PHE A 768 28.36 -9.07 -22.99
CA PHE A 768 27.03 -9.65 -23.04
C PHE A 768 26.67 -9.98 -24.50
N PRO A 769 26.76 -11.25 -24.93
CA PRO A 769 26.35 -11.69 -26.26
C PRO A 769 24.91 -11.33 -26.61
N THR A 770 24.57 -11.26 -27.91
CA THR A 770 23.18 -11.02 -28.35
C THR A 770 22.26 -12.14 -27.87
N THR A 771 21.08 -11.79 -27.34
CA THR A 771 20.02 -12.76 -27.03
C THR A 771 19.06 -12.96 -28.19
N GLY A 772 19.22 -12.19 -29.28
CA GLY A 772 18.40 -12.27 -30.49
C GLY A 772 17.26 -11.26 -30.49
N SER A 773 16.50 -11.17 -29.40
CA SER A 773 15.42 -10.22 -29.19
C SER A 773 15.45 -9.64 -27.78
N TRP A 774 14.74 -8.53 -27.56
CA TRP A 774 14.50 -8.01 -26.21
C TRP A 774 13.61 -8.93 -25.38
N LYS A 775 12.78 -9.76 -26.03
CA LYS A 775 11.92 -10.77 -25.37
C LYS A 775 12.68 -12.03 -24.95
N ASP A 776 13.95 -12.16 -25.34
CA ASP A 776 14.77 -13.35 -25.09
C ASP A 776 15.85 -13.05 -24.05
N TRP A 777 15.95 -13.93 -23.07
CA TRP A 777 16.84 -13.78 -21.92
C TRP A 777 17.98 -14.79 -21.97
N GLY A 778 19.18 -14.35 -21.61
CA GLY A 778 20.36 -15.18 -21.46
C GLY A 778 20.99 -14.99 -20.08
N VAL A 779 21.98 -15.83 -19.75
CA VAL A 779 22.78 -15.70 -18.53
C VAL A 779 24.24 -15.55 -18.91
N GLN A 780 24.93 -14.59 -18.28
CA GLN A 780 26.40 -14.50 -18.32
C GLN A 780 26.95 -14.73 -16.92
N THR A 781 28.02 -15.52 -16.81
CA THR A 781 28.68 -15.83 -15.54
C THR A 781 30.11 -15.28 -15.54
N ARG A 782 30.53 -14.72 -14.41
CA ARG A 782 31.91 -14.29 -14.16
C ARG A 782 32.26 -14.58 -12.71
N ASP A 783 33.44 -15.16 -12.48
CA ASP A 783 33.98 -15.38 -11.15
C ASP A 783 34.47 -14.04 -10.56
N LEU A 784 33.94 -13.65 -9.40
CA LEU A 784 34.30 -12.42 -8.70
C LEU A 784 34.86 -12.73 -7.31
N GLU A 785 35.89 -11.97 -6.91
CA GLU A 785 36.38 -12.01 -5.52
C GLU A 785 35.50 -11.12 -4.65
N LEU A 786 34.86 -11.72 -3.64
CA LEU A 786 33.98 -11.06 -2.69
C LEU A 786 34.53 -11.21 -1.27
N GLN A 787 34.32 -10.18 -0.45
CA GLN A 787 34.66 -10.15 0.96
C GLN A 787 33.54 -10.81 1.80
N ALA A 788 33.86 -11.32 2.98
CA ALA A 788 32.83 -11.79 3.91
C ALA A 788 31.93 -10.60 4.33
N GLY A 789 30.63 -10.83 4.41
CA GLY A 789 29.63 -9.78 4.64
C GLY A 789 29.16 -9.12 3.34
N THR A 790 28.76 -7.86 3.45
CA THR A 790 28.18 -7.09 2.33
C THR A 790 29.25 -6.61 1.35
N ASN A 791 28.97 -6.74 0.06
CA ASN A 791 29.75 -6.26 -1.06
C ASN A 791 28.86 -5.46 -1.99
N THR A 792 29.43 -4.51 -2.73
CA THR A 792 28.73 -3.85 -3.84
C THR A 792 29.21 -4.41 -5.18
N ILE A 793 28.27 -4.70 -6.09
CA ILE A 793 28.56 -5.07 -7.48
C ILE A 793 27.82 -4.09 -8.38
N THR A 794 28.56 -3.29 -9.14
CA THR A 794 28.00 -2.27 -10.03
C THR A 794 28.21 -2.64 -11.49
N LEU A 795 27.10 -2.62 -12.26
CA LEU A 795 27.10 -2.71 -13.71
C LEU A 795 26.70 -1.34 -14.27
N ALA A 796 27.65 -0.64 -14.90
CA ALA A 796 27.47 0.73 -15.35
C ALA A 796 27.82 0.90 -16.83
N TYR A 797 27.04 1.73 -17.53
CA TYR A 797 27.41 2.23 -18.84
C TYR A 797 28.42 3.37 -18.68
N GLU A 798 29.69 3.12 -19.01
CA GLU A 798 30.76 4.12 -18.96
C GLU A 798 31.31 4.50 -20.33
N THR A 799 32.24 5.47 -20.35
CA THR A 799 32.86 5.92 -21.58
C THR A 799 33.69 4.79 -22.19
N GLY A 800 33.30 4.32 -23.38
CA GLY A 800 33.97 3.23 -24.10
C GLY A 800 33.15 1.94 -24.16
N ASP A 801 32.07 1.86 -23.40
CA ASP A 801 31.13 0.74 -23.44
C ASP A 801 30.13 0.87 -24.60
N GLN A 802 29.44 -0.22 -24.91
CA GLN A 802 28.28 -0.19 -25.82
C GLN A 802 26.95 0.09 -25.07
N GLY A 803 26.86 -0.22 -23.79
CA GLY A 803 25.67 0.02 -22.96
C GLY A 803 24.41 -0.70 -23.45
N ASN A 804 23.24 -0.18 -23.06
CA ASN A 804 21.89 -0.57 -23.49
C ASN A 804 21.65 -2.10 -23.53
N ILE A 805 21.75 -2.73 -22.36
CA ILE A 805 21.26 -4.07 -22.05
C ILE A 805 20.16 -3.96 -21.00
N ASN A 806 19.24 -4.93 -20.96
CA ASN A 806 18.33 -5.09 -19.83
C ASN A 806 18.92 -6.10 -18.87
N ILE A 807 18.86 -5.82 -17.56
CA ILE A 807 19.35 -6.71 -16.49
C ILE A 807 18.13 -7.11 -15.67
N ASP A 808 17.92 -8.41 -15.53
CA ASP A 808 16.79 -8.99 -14.80
C ASP A 808 17.22 -9.35 -13.38
N VAL A 809 18.21 -10.24 -13.28
CA VAL A 809 18.65 -10.80 -11.99
C VAL A 809 20.16 -10.88 -11.94
N LEU A 810 20.72 -10.59 -10.77
CA LEU A 810 22.05 -11.03 -10.38
C LEU A 810 21.93 -12.19 -9.39
N SER A 811 22.61 -13.30 -9.63
CA SER A 811 22.66 -14.42 -8.67
C SER A 811 24.07 -14.90 -8.37
N ILE A 812 24.28 -15.36 -7.14
CA ILE A 812 25.57 -15.82 -6.62
C ILE A 812 25.50 -17.34 -6.46
N GLY A 813 26.47 -18.06 -7.04
CA GLY A 813 26.57 -19.52 -6.94
C GLY A 813 26.39 -20.26 -8.28
N GLU A 814 26.47 -21.59 -8.22
CA GLU A 814 26.42 -22.46 -9.39
C GLU A 814 25.03 -22.54 -10.04
N ASN A 815 23.96 -22.33 -9.25
CA ASN A 815 22.59 -22.37 -9.75
C ASN A 815 22.10 -20.95 -10.05
N PRO A 816 21.82 -20.62 -11.33
CA PRO A 816 21.35 -19.29 -11.71
C PRO A 816 19.83 -19.12 -11.58
N ASP A 817 19.11 -20.08 -10.97
CA ASP A 817 17.66 -20.01 -10.70
C ASP A 817 17.37 -20.37 -9.22
N ILE A 818 16.55 -19.54 -8.55
CA ILE A 818 16.14 -19.74 -7.16
C ILE A 818 15.04 -20.80 -6.98
N CYS A 819 14.34 -21.12 -8.07
CA CYS A 819 13.28 -22.10 -8.15
C CYS A 819 13.82 -23.41 -8.72
N THR A 820 13.36 -24.52 -8.17
CA THR A 820 13.61 -25.87 -8.72
C THR A 820 12.33 -26.40 -9.39
N PRO A 821 12.43 -27.23 -10.45
CA PRO A 821 11.26 -27.84 -11.06
C PRO A 821 10.34 -28.50 -10.03
N GLY A 822 9.06 -28.13 -10.02
CA GLY A 822 8.05 -28.71 -9.15
C GLY A 822 7.75 -30.17 -9.47
N GLU A 823 7.30 -30.93 -8.46
CA GLU A 823 6.82 -32.30 -8.69
C GLU A 823 5.52 -32.29 -9.52
N VAL A 824 5.40 -33.25 -10.43
CA VAL A 824 4.25 -33.39 -11.33
C VAL A 824 3.56 -34.72 -11.05
N GLU A 825 2.24 -34.69 -10.94
CA GLU A 825 1.39 -35.89 -10.74
C GLU A 825 1.64 -36.96 -11.82
N ASP A 826 1.50 -38.24 -11.47
CA ASP A 826 1.70 -39.35 -12.39
C ASP A 826 0.87 -39.22 -13.68
N GLY A 827 1.56 -39.28 -14.82
CA GLY A 827 0.96 -39.15 -16.15
C GLY A 827 0.73 -37.71 -16.61
N TYR A 828 0.99 -36.70 -15.79
CA TYR A 828 1.06 -35.30 -16.21
C TYR A 828 2.49 -34.92 -16.61
N THR A 829 2.60 -33.96 -17.53
CA THR A 829 3.85 -33.29 -17.90
C THR A 829 3.70 -31.80 -17.58
N ALA A 830 4.70 -31.21 -16.93
CA ALA A 830 4.70 -29.77 -16.67
C ALA A 830 4.83 -28.99 -17.98
N LEU A 831 3.92 -28.04 -18.19
CA LEU A 831 4.08 -26.96 -19.17
C LEU A 831 4.84 -25.79 -18.54
N PHE A 832 4.64 -25.56 -17.24
CA PHE A 832 5.40 -24.64 -16.41
C PHE A 832 5.65 -25.28 -15.05
N ASP A 833 6.93 -25.41 -14.68
CA ASP A 833 7.40 -26.11 -13.48
C ASP A 833 7.89 -25.16 -12.37
N GLY A 834 7.68 -23.85 -12.53
CA GLY A 834 8.15 -22.82 -11.61
C GLY A 834 9.48 -22.15 -11.99
N THR A 835 10.27 -22.77 -12.88
CA THR A 835 11.59 -22.25 -13.28
C THR A 835 11.51 -21.23 -14.41
N LEU A 836 12.49 -20.32 -14.48
CA LEU A 836 12.61 -19.41 -15.62
C LEU A 836 12.95 -20.16 -16.92
N ALA A 837 13.57 -21.34 -16.81
CA ALA A 837 13.89 -22.18 -17.95
C ALA A 837 12.62 -22.69 -18.65
N SER A 838 11.67 -23.26 -17.92
CA SER A 838 10.42 -23.76 -18.52
C SER A 838 9.57 -22.63 -19.11
N LEU A 839 9.58 -21.45 -18.47
CA LEU A 839 8.91 -20.24 -18.97
C LEU A 839 9.52 -19.77 -20.30
N GLN A 840 10.85 -19.68 -20.38
CA GLN A 840 11.55 -19.22 -21.60
C GLN A 840 11.43 -20.21 -22.77
N GLU A 841 11.55 -21.51 -22.50
CA GLU A 841 11.56 -22.52 -23.56
C GLU A 841 10.17 -22.77 -24.15
N GLY A 842 9.16 -22.93 -23.29
CA GLY A 842 7.82 -23.39 -23.66
C GLY A 842 6.83 -22.29 -24.03
N TRP A 843 6.98 -21.06 -23.52
CA TRP A 843 5.92 -20.05 -23.60
C TRP A 843 6.27 -18.86 -24.48
N ARG A 844 5.27 -18.31 -25.17
CA ARG A 844 5.38 -17.13 -26.03
C ARG A 844 4.29 -16.15 -25.68
N MET A 845 4.60 -14.86 -25.83
CA MET A 845 3.66 -13.79 -25.54
C MET A 845 3.09 -13.19 -26.83
N ALA A 846 1.77 -13.08 -26.89
CA ALA A 846 1.03 -12.30 -27.88
C ALA A 846 0.39 -11.07 -27.21
N GLY A 847 0.43 -9.93 -27.89
CA GLY A 847 -0.13 -8.67 -27.38
C GLY A 847 0.82 -7.84 -26.48
N PRO A 848 0.36 -6.66 -26.05
CA PRO A 848 1.12 -5.73 -25.20
C PRO A 848 1.21 -6.10 -23.72
N GLY A 849 0.46 -7.11 -23.23
CA GLY A 849 0.62 -7.62 -21.87
C GLY A 849 1.92 -8.41 -21.66
N GLY A 850 2.21 -8.75 -20.40
CA GLY A 850 3.34 -9.62 -20.05
C GLY A 850 3.09 -10.50 -18.83
N PHE A 851 4.02 -11.41 -18.59
CA PHE A 851 4.07 -12.27 -17.41
C PHE A 851 5.50 -12.33 -16.85
N GLY A 852 5.62 -12.21 -15.53
CA GLY A 852 6.88 -12.33 -14.78
C GLY A 852 6.83 -13.42 -13.71
N ARG A 853 7.94 -14.14 -13.50
CA ARG A 853 8.07 -15.22 -12.51
C ARG A 853 8.35 -14.64 -11.13
N GLN A 854 7.49 -14.90 -10.16
CA GLN A 854 7.59 -14.39 -8.78
C GLN A 854 8.52 -15.24 -7.91
N GLU A 855 8.89 -14.74 -6.73
CA GLU A 855 9.80 -15.43 -5.79
C GLU A 855 9.23 -16.74 -5.22
N ASP A 856 7.90 -16.90 -5.24
CA ASP A 856 7.16 -18.10 -4.84
C ASP A 856 7.03 -19.13 -5.97
N CYS A 857 7.77 -18.90 -7.07
CA CYS A 857 7.78 -19.72 -8.28
C CYS A 857 6.45 -19.75 -9.06
N SER A 858 5.51 -18.84 -8.77
CA SER A 858 4.35 -18.56 -9.63
C SER A 858 4.69 -17.60 -10.76
N ILE A 859 3.78 -17.43 -11.73
CA ILE A 859 3.83 -16.38 -12.74
C ILE A 859 2.66 -15.44 -12.57
N GLN A 860 2.88 -14.15 -12.75
CA GLN A 860 1.88 -13.10 -12.59
C GLN A 860 1.74 -12.28 -13.86
N GLY A 861 0.51 -11.98 -14.25
CA GLY A 861 0.20 -11.08 -15.36
C GLY A 861 0.53 -9.61 -15.05
N ALA A 862 0.95 -8.85 -16.05
CA ALA A 862 1.23 -7.42 -15.97
C ALA A 862 0.94 -6.71 -17.30
N GLY A 863 0.71 -5.40 -17.26
CA GLY A 863 0.49 -4.58 -18.46
C GLY A 863 -0.90 -4.79 -19.10
N GLY A 864 -1.03 -4.50 -20.40
CA GLY A 864 -2.33 -4.53 -21.10
C GLY A 864 -2.77 -5.92 -21.58
N MET A 865 -3.80 -5.97 -22.43
CA MET A 865 -4.32 -7.22 -23.00
C MET A 865 -3.20 -8.10 -23.59
N GLY A 866 -3.14 -9.35 -23.17
CA GLY A 866 -2.08 -10.26 -23.57
C GLY A 866 -2.44 -11.72 -23.40
N LEU A 867 -1.75 -12.58 -24.14
CA LEU A 867 -1.90 -14.03 -24.10
C LEU A 867 -0.51 -14.68 -24.01
N LEU A 868 -0.22 -15.32 -22.88
CA LEU A 868 0.93 -16.21 -22.74
C LEU A 868 0.50 -17.60 -23.18
N TRP A 869 0.99 -18.06 -24.33
CA TRP A 869 0.58 -19.31 -24.95
C TRP A 869 1.73 -20.31 -25.04
N TYR A 870 1.41 -21.59 -24.85
CA TYR A 870 2.38 -22.67 -24.92
C TYR A 870 2.69 -22.98 -26.39
N ASN A 871 3.96 -23.09 -26.75
CA ASN A 871 4.41 -23.09 -28.15
C ASN A 871 4.25 -24.44 -28.88
N GLN A 872 3.54 -25.40 -28.29
CA GLN A 872 3.23 -26.70 -28.88
C GLN A 872 1.73 -27.00 -28.75
N GLU A 873 1.21 -27.77 -29.70
CA GLU A 873 -0.18 -28.24 -29.70
C GLU A 873 -0.35 -29.43 -28.73
N LEU A 874 -1.47 -29.48 -28.00
CA LEU A 874 -1.74 -30.54 -27.02
C LEU A 874 -2.63 -31.69 -27.55
N GLY A 875 -3.00 -31.65 -28.84
CA GLY A 875 -3.89 -32.64 -29.47
C GLY A 875 -5.38 -32.41 -29.16
N ASP A 876 -6.22 -33.40 -29.51
CA ASP A 876 -7.69 -33.25 -29.51
C ASP A 876 -8.35 -33.83 -28.25
N SER A 877 -7.58 -34.48 -27.36
CA SER A 877 -8.08 -35.07 -26.11
C SER A 877 -7.05 -34.99 -24.99
N TYR A 878 -7.27 -34.11 -24.02
CA TYR A 878 -6.33 -33.84 -22.92
C TYR A 878 -7.00 -33.26 -21.68
N SER A 879 -6.32 -33.38 -20.54
CA SER A 879 -6.59 -32.63 -19.31
C SER A 879 -5.50 -31.58 -19.11
N LEU A 880 -5.90 -30.32 -19.00
CA LEU A 880 -5.05 -29.19 -18.63
C LEU A 880 -5.36 -28.81 -17.19
N LYS A 881 -4.39 -29.01 -16.31
CA LYS A 881 -4.47 -28.59 -14.90
C LYS A 881 -3.61 -27.37 -14.66
N LEU A 882 -4.11 -26.44 -13.84
CA LEU A 882 -3.37 -25.30 -13.34
C LEU A 882 -3.98 -24.79 -12.05
N ASP A 883 -3.17 -24.10 -11.25
CA ASP A 883 -3.65 -23.35 -10.10
C ASP A 883 -3.62 -21.87 -10.44
N TRP A 884 -4.61 -21.12 -9.97
CA TRP A 884 -4.71 -19.68 -10.15
C TRP A 884 -5.11 -18.97 -8.86
N LYS A 885 -4.69 -17.70 -8.72
CA LYS A 885 -5.00 -16.86 -7.56
C LYS A 885 -5.21 -15.41 -7.97
N LEU A 886 -6.34 -14.86 -7.56
CA LEU A 886 -6.69 -13.45 -7.68
C LEU A 886 -6.15 -12.66 -6.48
N LEU A 887 -5.55 -11.48 -6.74
CA LEU A 887 -5.10 -10.53 -5.71
C LEU A 887 -6.07 -9.38 -5.46
N LYS A 888 -7.16 -9.32 -6.20
CA LYS A 888 -8.36 -8.50 -5.99
C LYS A 888 -9.36 -9.06 -7.00
N ASP A 889 -10.55 -8.48 -7.06
CA ASP A 889 -11.50 -8.86 -8.09
C ASP A 889 -11.01 -8.37 -9.47
N ASP A 890 -10.16 -9.20 -10.08
CA ASP A 890 -9.51 -9.00 -11.38
C ASP A 890 -10.03 -10.01 -12.40
N ASN A 891 -9.98 -9.60 -13.66
CA ASN A 891 -10.41 -10.43 -14.78
C ASN A 891 -9.20 -11.15 -15.43
N GLY A 892 -9.39 -12.43 -15.74
CA GLY A 892 -8.49 -13.20 -16.58
C GLY A 892 -9.16 -14.47 -17.11
N GLY A 893 -8.35 -15.34 -17.71
CA GLY A 893 -8.90 -16.56 -18.29
C GLY A 893 -7.86 -17.53 -18.80
N VAL A 894 -8.30 -18.77 -19.02
CA VAL A 894 -7.52 -19.84 -19.65
C VAL A 894 -8.13 -20.14 -21.01
N PHE A 895 -7.32 -20.02 -22.07
CA PHE A 895 -7.72 -20.30 -23.43
C PHE A 895 -7.35 -21.71 -23.86
N VAL A 896 -8.29 -22.38 -24.53
CA VAL A 896 -8.10 -23.70 -25.15
C VAL A 896 -8.59 -23.70 -26.60
N GLY A 897 -7.98 -24.54 -27.44
CA GLY A 897 -8.54 -24.88 -28.75
C GLY A 897 -8.44 -23.81 -29.83
N PHE A 898 -7.46 -22.90 -29.74
CA PHE A 898 -7.22 -21.86 -30.75
C PHE A 898 -6.00 -22.21 -31.63
N PRO A 899 -5.96 -21.75 -32.89
CA PRO A 899 -4.78 -21.93 -33.75
C PRO A 899 -3.62 -21.01 -33.33
N ASN A 900 -2.41 -21.27 -33.82
CA ASN A 900 -1.22 -20.45 -33.52
C ASN A 900 -1.51 -18.93 -33.63
N PRO A 901 -1.39 -18.17 -32.53
CA PRO A 901 -1.78 -16.76 -32.49
C PRO A 901 -0.71 -15.80 -33.03
N GLY A 902 0.53 -16.24 -33.18
CA GLY A 902 1.66 -15.34 -33.44
C GLY A 902 1.79 -14.29 -32.33
N ASP A 903 1.80 -13.02 -32.71
CA ASP A 903 1.81 -11.87 -31.79
C ASP A 903 0.40 -11.27 -31.53
N ASP A 904 -0.68 -11.83 -32.09
CA ASP A 904 -2.05 -11.30 -31.95
C ASP A 904 -2.86 -12.07 -30.89
N PRO A 905 -3.11 -11.49 -29.70
CA PRO A 905 -3.81 -12.17 -28.62
C PRO A 905 -5.30 -12.41 -28.97
N TRP A 906 -5.87 -11.63 -29.89
CA TRP A 906 -7.28 -11.74 -30.28
C TRP A 906 -7.57 -13.00 -31.10
N VAL A 907 -6.55 -13.73 -31.57
CA VAL A 907 -6.75 -15.03 -32.22
C VAL A 907 -7.37 -16.02 -31.25
N ALA A 908 -6.90 -16.08 -30.01
CA ALA A 908 -7.45 -16.97 -28.99
C ALA A 908 -8.88 -16.56 -28.60
N VAL A 909 -9.13 -15.26 -28.42
CA VAL A 909 -10.48 -14.71 -28.14
C VAL A 909 -11.48 -15.06 -29.24
N ASN A 910 -11.10 -14.86 -30.50
CA ASN A 910 -12.02 -15.01 -31.62
C ASN A 910 -12.18 -16.46 -32.10
N LYS A 911 -11.18 -17.33 -31.86
CA LYS A 911 -11.12 -18.68 -32.45
C LYS A 911 -10.89 -19.81 -31.46
N GLY A 912 -10.68 -19.53 -30.18
CA GLY A 912 -10.62 -20.52 -29.10
C GLY A 912 -11.79 -20.37 -28.13
N TYR A 913 -11.71 -21.08 -27.01
CA TYR A 913 -12.63 -20.95 -25.89
C TYR A 913 -11.89 -20.46 -24.66
N GLU A 914 -12.44 -19.43 -24.02
CA GLU A 914 -11.96 -18.90 -22.75
C GLU A 914 -12.74 -19.51 -21.60
N ILE A 915 -12.01 -20.05 -20.63
CA ILE A 915 -12.51 -20.46 -19.34
C ILE A 915 -12.24 -19.31 -18.39
N GLN A 916 -13.30 -18.64 -17.97
CA GLN A 916 -13.22 -17.38 -17.22
C GLN A 916 -12.63 -17.55 -15.82
N ILE A 917 -11.91 -16.52 -15.38
CA ILE A 917 -11.50 -16.24 -14.01
C ILE A 917 -11.95 -14.81 -13.71
N ASP A 918 -13.09 -14.66 -13.05
CA ASP A 918 -13.71 -13.38 -12.67
C ASP A 918 -14.78 -13.67 -11.60
N ALA A 919 -14.76 -12.98 -10.45
CA ALA A 919 -15.67 -13.30 -9.36
C ALA A 919 -17.04 -12.61 -9.46
N THR A 920 -17.18 -11.50 -10.19
CA THR A 920 -18.37 -10.62 -10.07
C THR A 920 -19.07 -10.20 -11.37
N ASP A 921 -18.65 -10.68 -12.54
CA ASP A 921 -19.33 -10.35 -13.81
C ASP A 921 -20.70 -11.07 -14.01
N ALA A 922 -21.29 -10.95 -15.20
CA ALA A 922 -22.49 -11.64 -15.62
C ALA A 922 -22.33 -13.17 -15.59
N ALA A 923 -23.44 -13.90 -15.45
CA ALA A 923 -23.42 -15.36 -15.28
C ALA A 923 -22.76 -16.14 -16.43
N ASP A 924 -22.69 -15.57 -17.64
CA ASP A 924 -22.00 -16.14 -18.81
C ASP A 924 -20.54 -15.65 -18.96
N ARG A 925 -20.02 -14.92 -17.98
CA ARG A 925 -18.68 -14.30 -17.94
C ARG A 925 -17.95 -14.44 -16.59
N THR A 926 -18.54 -15.16 -15.64
CA THR A 926 -17.95 -15.42 -14.32
C THR A 926 -17.10 -16.68 -14.31
N THR A 927 -16.32 -16.85 -13.24
CA THR A 927 -15.44 -17.99 -13.00
C THR A 927 -16.09 -19.32 -13.36
N GLY A 928 -15.42 -20.09 -14.23
CA GLY A 928 -15.87 -21.40 -14.72
C GLY A 928 -16.80 -21.34 -15.93
N ALA A 929 -17.25 -20.17 -16.38
CA ALA A 929 -18.01 -20.03 -17.61
C ALA A 929 -17.10 -20.28 -18.83
N VAL A 930 -17.70 -20.82 -19.90
CA VAL A 930 -17.14 -20.73 -21.25
C VAL A 930 -17.59 -19.39 -21.82
N TYR A 931 -16.69 -18.40 -21.82
CA TYR A 931 -17.00 -16.98 -21.96
C TYR A 931 -17.99 -16.68 -23.09
N THR A 932 -19.17 -16.15 -22.76
CA THR A 932 -20.30 -15.83 -23.68
C THR A 932 -20.96 -17.01 -24.42
N PHE A 933 -20.51 -18.26 -24.21
CA PHE A 933 -21.11 -19.46 -24.80
C PHE A 933 -21.99 -20.22 -23.81
N GLN A 934 -21.49 -20.45 -22.59
CA GLN A 934 -22.21 -21.18 -21.54
C GLN A 934 -21.74 -20.77 -20.15
N GLY A 935 -22.66 -20.19 -19.36
CA GLY A 935 -22.42 -19.93 -17.94
C GLY A 935 -22.19 -21.23 -17.15
N ALA A 936 -21.43 -21.14 -16.06
CA ALA A 936 -21.22 -22.25 -15.15
C ALA A 936 -22.48 -22.54 -14.30
N ASP A 937 -22.52 -23.72 -13.67
CA ASP A 937 -23.46 -24.01 -12.59
C ASP A 937 -23.11 -23.15 -11.37
N ALA A 938 -23.89 -22.08 -11.15
CA ALA A 938 -23.66 -21.12 -10.09
C ALA A 938 -23.61 -21.75 -8.69
N ALA A 939 -24.41 -22.79 -8.43
CA ALA A 939 -24.41 -23.45 -7.11
C ALA A 939 -23.14 -24.31 -6.93
N ALA A 940 -22.65 -24.93 -8.00
CA ALA A 940 -21.38 -25.66 -7.97
C ALA A 940 -20.19 -24.70 -7.80
N VAL A 941 -20.21 -23.54 -8.46
CA VAL A 941 -19.18 -22.50 -8.29
C VAL A 941 -19.19 -21.94 -6.87
N GLU A 942 -20.35 -21.54 -6.34
CA GLU A 942 -20.48 -21.01 -4.96
C GLU A 942 -19.96 -22.01 -3.91
N ALA A 943 -20.19 -23.31 -4.13
CA ALA A 943 -19.73 -24.36 -3.21
C ALA A 943 -18.24 -24.71 -3.33
N SER A 944 -17.55 -24.31 -4.41
CA SER A 944 -16.18 -24.74 -4.70
C SER A 944 -15.17 -23.60 -4.84
N LEU A 945 -15.58 -22.41 -5.25
CA LEU A 945 -14.72 -21.24 -5.43
C LEU A 945 -14.21 -20.75 -4.07
N LYS A 946 -12.89 -20.70 -3.92
CA LYS A 946 -12.26 -20.06 -2.76
C LYS A 946 -12.19 -18.54 -2.96
N PRO A 947 -12.26 -17.75 -1.88
CA PRO A 947 -12.18 -16.30 -1.94
C PRO A 947 -10.89 -15.77 -2.60
N VAL A 948 -10.93 -14.49 -3.00
CA VAL A 948 -9.74 -13.72 -3.42
C VAL A 948 -8.62 -13.84 -2.38
N GLY A 949 -7.38 -13.94 -2.84
CA GLY A 949 -6.22 -14.21 -2.00
C GLY A 949 -5.92 -15.70 -1.78
N GLN A 950 -6.82 -16.62 -2.18
CA GLN A 950 -6.57 -18.06 -2.09
C GLN A 950 -6.36 -18.72 -3.45
N TRP A 951 -5.56 -19.79 -3.46
CA TRP A 951 -5.31 -20.59 -4.66
C TRP A 951 -6.51 -21.50 -4.98
N ASN A 952 -7.08 -21.28 -6.16
CA ASN A 952 -8.05 -22.15 -6.80
C ASN A 952 -7.37 -23.05 -7.83
N ALA A 953 -7.95 -24.21 -8.13
CA ALA A 953 -7.43 -25.15 -9.11
C ALA A 953 -8.46 -25.41 -10.22
N TYR A 954 -7.99 -25.41 -11.46
CA TYR A 954 -8.75 -25.89 -12.61
C TYR A 954 -8.21 -27.23 -13.11
N ASP A 955 -9.13 -28.13 -13.48
CA ASP A 955 -8.90 -29.24 -14.41
C ASP A 955 -9.85 -29.04 -15.61
N ILE A 956 -9.30 -28.57 -16.72
CA ILE A 956 -10.01 -28.33 -17.97
C ILE A 956 -9.76 -29.52 -18.88
N ARG A 957 -10.80 -30.30 -19.15
CA ARG A 957 -10.72 -31.47 -20.02
C ARG A 957 -11.33 -31.14 -21.37
N VAL A 958 -10.52 -31.27 -22.41
CA VAL A 958 -10.94 -31.18 -23.81
C VAL A 958 -10.98 -32.60 -24.35
N GLU A 959 -12.13 -33.01 -24.90
CA GLU A 959 -12.37 -34.36 -25.44
C GLU A 959 -13.13 -34.22 -26.76
N GLY A 960 -12.39 -34.07 -27.86
CA GLY A 960 -12.96 -33.74 -29.16
C GLY A 960 -13.60 -32.36 -29.14
N ASP A 961 -14.93 -32.30 -29.31
CA ASP A 961 -15.71 -31.06 -29.28
C ASP A 961 -16.24 -30.68 -27.89
N ARG A 962 -15.98 -31.49 -26.86
CA ARG A 962 -16.49 -31.30 -25.50
C ARG A 962 -15.44 -30.71 -24.57
N ILE A 963 -15.83 -29.76 -23.73
CA ILE A 963 -15.02 -29.11 -22.70
C ILE A 963 -15.70 -29.32 -21.34
N ARG A 964 -15.02 -29.97 -20.40
CA ARG A 964 -15.46 -30.11 -19.00
C ARG A 964 -14.53 -29.34 -18.09
N ILE A 965 -15.11 -28.54 -17.19
CA ILE A 965 -14.37 -27.64 -16.30
C ILE A 965 -14.65 -28.06 -14.87
N TYR A 966 -13.60 -28.47 -14.17
CA TYR A 966 -13.64 -28.74 -12.74
C TYR A 966 -12.93 -27.62 -11.99
N LEU A 967 -13.61 -27.02 -11.02
CA LEU A 967 -13.08 -26.02 -10.10
C LEU A 967 -12.93 -26.66 -8.72
N ASN A 968 -11.70 -26.74 -8.20
CA ASN A 968 -11.40 -27.40 -6.93
C ASN A 968 -12.08 -28.79 -6.82
N ASP A 969 -11.87 -29.61 -7.85
CA ASP A 969 -12.43 -30.97 -8.02
C ASP A 969 -13.96 -31.08 -8.21
N VAL A 970 -14.69 -29.96 -8.24
CA VAL A 970 -16.13 -29.92 -8.51
C VAL A 970 -16.40 -29.59 -9.97
N LEU A 971 -17.18 -30.41 -10.68
CA LEU A 971 -17.62 -30.10 -12.05
C LEU A 971 -18.54 -28.87 -12.03
N VAL A 972 -18.09 -27.78 -12.64
CA VAL A 972 -18.85 -26.52 -12.70
C VAL A 972 -19.39 -26.22 -14.10
N ASN A 973 -18.84 -26.85 -15.14
CA ASN A 973 -19.30 -26.64 -16.51
C ASN A 973 -19.03 -27.86 -17.39
N ASP A 974 -19.97 -28.16 -18.28
CA ASP A 974 -19.91 -29.25 -19.26
C ASP A 974 -20.49 -28.75 -20.59
N PHE A 975 -19.60 -28.31 -21.46
CA PHE A 975 -19.92 -27.60 -22.69
C PHE A 975 -19.56 -28.47 -23.91
N THR A 976 -20.39 -28.44 -24.94
CA THR A 976 -20.09 -29.07 -26.24
C THR A 976 -20.10 -27.99 -27.31
N SER A 977 -18.95 -27.82 -27.97
CA SER A 977 -18.81 -26.91 -29.10
C SER A 977 -19.70 -27.34 -30.26
N THR A 978 -20.42 -26.37 -30.83
CA THR A 978 -21.11 -26.54 -32.11
C THR A 978 -20.37 -25.90 -33.27
N ASP A 979 -19.20 -25.29 -33.01
CA ASP A 979 -18.40 -24.61 -34.03
C ASP A 979 -17.27 -25.54 -34.53
N PRO A 980 -17.36 -26.09 -35.75
CA PRO A 980 -16.35 -26.99 -36.28
C PRO A 980 -15.02 -26.30 -36.61
N ALA A 981 -14.94 -24.96 -36.52
CA ALA A 981 -13.72 -24.21 -36.72
C ALA A 981 -12.89 -24.02 -35.43
N ARG A 982 -13.44 -24.37 -34.27
CA ARG A 982 -12.78 -24.28 -32.95
C ARG A 982 -12.39 -25.67 -32.45
N LEU A 983 -11.44 -25.73 -31.50
CA LEU A 983 -10.86 -26.99 -31.01
C LEU A 983 -10.09 -27.76 -32.10
N VAL A 984 -9.64 -27.05 -33.14
CA VAL A 984 -8.82 -27.60 -34.25
C VAL A 984 -7.43 -26.96 -34.18
N ASN A 985 -6.38 -27.79 -34.03
CA ASN A 985 -5.00 -27.37 -33.69
C ASN A 985 -4.95 -26.71 -32.30
N SER A 986 -5.09 -27.54 -31.26
CA SER A 986 -5.39 -27.07 -29.90
C SER A 986 -4.18 -26.51 -29.15
N PHE A 987 -3.85 -25.25 -29.39
CA PHE A 987 -2.98 -24.48 -28.49
C PHE A 987 -3.72 -24.13 -27.19
N VAL A 988 -2.94 -23.87 -26.14
CA VAL A 988 -3.42 -23.39 -24.86
C VAL A 988 -2.69 -22.12 -24.45
N GLY A 989 -3.34 -21.28 -23.67
CA GLY A 989 -2.73 -20.07 -23.14
C GLY A 989 -3.46 -19.52 -21.93
N ILE A 990 -2.80 -18.62 -21.22
CA ILE A 990 -3.36 -17.87 -20.10
C ILE A 990 -3.39 -16.39 -20.45
N GLN A 991 -4.42 -15.70 -20.00
CA GLN A 991 -4.69 -14.32 -20.37
C GLN A 991 -4.22 -13.36 -19.28
N ASN A 992 -3.69 -12.22 -19.73
CA ASN A 992 -3.70 -10.96 -18.98
C ASN A 992 -4.76 -10.06 -19.63
N HIS A 993 -5.86 -9.75 -18.95
CA HIS A 993 -7.03 -9.10 -19.57
C HIS A 993 -6.78 -7.61 -19.84
N GLY A 994 -6.31 -6.86 -18.84
CA GLY A 994 -6.18 -5.41 -18.92
C GLY A 994 -5.13 -4.82 -17.99
N ASN A 995 -4.84 -3.53 -18.17
CA ASN A 995 -3.84 -2.83 -17.38
C ASN A 995 -4.29 -2.73 -15.91
N GLY A 996 -3.51 -3.32 -15.00
CA GLY A 996 -3.79 -3.31 -13.56
C GLY A 996 -4.65 -4.48 -13.07
N GLU A 997 -5.01 -5.42 -13.95
CA GLU A 997 -5.62 -6.70 -13.59
C GLU A 997 -4.55 -7.78 -13.48
N MET A 998 -4.47 -8.48 -12.36
CA MET A 998 -3.39 -9.42 -12.05
C MET A 998 -3.93 -10.76 -11.58
N VAL A 999 -3.67 -11.79 -12.38
CA VAL A 999 -3.90 -13.19 -12.01
C VAL A 999 -2.54 -13.89 -11.88
N ASN A 1000 -2.36 -14.62 -10.78
CA ASN A 1000 -1.21 -15.48 -10.59
C ASN A 1000 -1.55 -16.89 -11.03
N TYR A 1001 -0.59 -17.58 -11.66
CA TYR A 1001 -0.72 -18.96 -12.11
C TYR A 1001 0.48 -19.78 -11.64
N ARG A 1002 0.24 -21.06 -11.32
CA ARG A 1002 1.32 -22.02 -11.04
C ARG A 1002 0.87 -23.44 -11.40
N ASN A 1003 1.82 -24.39 -11.34
CA ASN A 1003 1.56 -25.81 -11.56
C ASN A 1003 0.84 -26.09 -12.88
N ILE A 1004 1.21 -25.42 -13.99
CA ILE A 1004 0.53 -25.61 -15.27
C ILE A 1004 1.05 -26.91 -15.89
N ARG A 1005 0.15 -27.86 -16.08
CA ARG A 1005 0.49 -29.25 -16.43
C ARG A 1005 -0.57 -29.88 -17.32
N PHE A 1006 -0.15 -30.75 -18.22
CA PHE A 1006 -1.05 -31.42 -19.16
C PHE A 1006 -0.92 -32.93 -19.10
N LYS A 1007 -2.00 -33.62 -19.44
CA LYS A 1007 -2.04 -35.07 -19.63
C LYS A 1007 -2.86 -35.38 -20.86
N GLU A 1008 -2.32 -36.18 -21.78
CA GLU A 1008 -3.09 -36.73 -22.89
C GLU A 1008 -4.15 -37.69 -22.35
N LEU A 1009 -5.39 -37.52 -22.80
CA LEU A 1009 -6.49 -38.43 -22.50
C LEU A 1009 -6.60 -39.38 -23.67
N THR A 1010 -6.04 -40.58 -23.52
CA THR A 1010 -6.30 -41.66 -24.48
C THR A 1010 -7.74 -42.13 -24.32
N ASP A 1011 -8.40 -42.45 -25.44
CA ASP A 1011 -9.61 -43.28 -25.44
C ASP A 1011 -9.24 -44.64 -24.83
N GLU A 1012 -9.24 -44.72 -23.50
CA GLU A 1012 -9.37 -46.00 -22.84
C GLU A 1012 -10.74 -46.54 -23.26
N PRO A 1013 -10.82 -47.72 -23.93
CA PRO A 1013 -12.09 -48.23 -24.40
C PRO A 1013 -13.04 -48.31 -23.22
N VAL A 1014 -14.19 -47.66 -23.34
CA VAL A 1014 -15.28 -47.78 -22.36
C VAL A 1014 -15.56 -49.27 -22.20
N GLU A 1015 -15.27 -49.81 -21.01
CA GLU A 1015 -15.49 -51.23 -20.72
C GLU A 1015 -16.97 -51.55 -20.98
N GLU A 1016 -17.28 -52.34 -22.00
CA GLU A 1016 -18.67 -52.82 -22.22
C GLU A 1016 -19.18 -53.52 -20.95
N LEU A 1017 -20.50 -53.52 -20.74
CA LEU A 1017 -21.05 -54.26 -19.61
C LEU A 1017 -20.70 -55.74 -19.71
N ALA A 1018 -20.16 -56.32 -18.64
CA ALA A 1018 -19.85 -57.75 -18.61
C ALA A 1018 -21.15 -58.57 -18.47
N ILE A 1019 -21.70 -59.07 -19.59
CA ILE A 1019 -22.93 -59.89 -19.59
C ILE A 1019 -22.69 -61.28 -20.22
N SER A 1020 -22.81 -62.36 -19.44
CA SER A 1020 -22.79 -63.72 -19.98
C SER A 1020 -24.16 -64.17 -20.45
N THR A 1021 -24.26 -64.57 -21.73
CA THR A 1021 -25.53 -65.07 -22.32
C THR A 1021 -25.49 -66.58 -22.57
N THR A 1022 -26.57 -67.27 -22.21
CA THR A 1022 -26.82 -68.67 -22.57
C THR A 1022 -28.23 -68.85 -23.12
N VAL A 1023 -28.35 -69.63 -24.19
CA VAL A 1023 -29.64 -69.95 -24.82
C VAL A 1023 -29.75 -71.46 -25.00
N GLN A 1024 -30.93 -72.01 -24.72
CA GLN A 1024 -31.22 -73.42 -24.92
C GLN A 1024 -32.67 -73.62 -25.40
N THR A 1025 -32.86 -74.58 -26.30
CA THR A 1025 -34.18 -75.08 -26.66
C THR A 1025 -34.59 -76.21 -25.73
N ARG A 1026 -35.86 -76.23 -25.30
CA ARG A 1026 -36.40 -77.28 -24.43
C ARG A 1026 -37.81 -77.68 -24.80
N CYS A 1027 -38.14 -78.94 -24.55
CA CYS A 1027 -39.46 -79.50 -24.78
C CYS A 1027 -40.29 -79.48 -23.50
N LEU A 1028 -41.44 -78.81 -23.54
CA LEU A 1028 -42.41 -78.77 -22.46
C LEU A 1028 -43.79 -79.12 -23.01
N ALA A 1029 -44.39 -80.21 -22.52
CA ALA A 1029 -45.70 -80.70 -22.93
C ALA A 1029 -45.89 -80.82 -24.47
N GLY A 1030 -44.87 -81.32 -25.17
CA GLY A 1030 -44.89 -81.51 -26.63
C GLY A 1030 -44.68 -80.24 -27.46
N LYS A 1031 -44.30 -79.11 -26.85
CA LYS A 1031 -43.98 -77.84 -27.53
C LYS A 1031 -42.56 -77.39 -27.24
N VAL A 1032 -41.93 -76.76 -28.23
CA VAL A 1032 -40.59 -76.17 -28.08
C VAL A 1032 -40.69 -74.83 -27.37
N TYR A 1033 -39.72 -74.57 -26.50
CA TYR A 1033 -39.46 -73.28 -25.88
C TYR A 1033 -38.00 -72.89 -26.09
N VAL A 1034 -37.74 -71.62 -26.38
CA VAL A 1034 -36.39 -71.04 -26.39
C VAL A 1034 -36.18 -70.33 -25.05
N ALA A 1035 -35.28 -70.82 -24.23
CA ALA A 1035 -34.94 -70.24 -22.93
C ALA A 1035 -33.65 -69.44 -23.04
N VAL A 1036 -33.74 -68.13 -22.82
CA VAL A 1036 -32.60 -67.19 -22.84
C VAL A 1036 -32.31 -66.78 -21.40
N ARG A 1037 -31.04 -66.85 -21.00
CA ARG A 1037 -30.53 -66.35 -19.73
C ARG A 1037 -29.36 -65.42 -20.00
N ALA A 1038 -29.42 -64.20 -19.48
CA ALA A 1038 -28.30 -63.25 -19.48
C ALA A 1038 -27.95 -62.92 -18.03
N THR A 1039 -26.71 -63.16 -17.62
CA THR A 1039 -26.20 -62.88 -16.28
C THR A 1039 -25.43 -61.59 -16.30
N ASN A 1040 -25.73 -60.69 -15.37
CA ASN A 1040 -24.93 -59.49 -15.18
C ASN A 1040 -23.68 -59.86 -14.38
N ASP A 1041 -22.55 -60.01 -15.05
CA ASP A 1041 -21.25 -60.28 -14.45
C ASP A 1041 -20.48 -58.97 -14.13
N ASP A 1042 -21.08 -57.81 -14.42
CA ASP A 1042 -20.55 -56.48 -14.11
C ASP A 1042 -20.77 -56.10 -12.64
N THR A 1043 -20.22 -54.97 -12.22
CA THR A 1043 -20.32 -54.41 -10.85
C THR A 1043 -21.46 -53.41 -10.68
N VAL A 1044 -22.10 -52.96 -11.77
CA VAL A 1044 -23.25 -52.04 -11.74
C VAL A 1044 -24.55 -52.73 -12.15
N PRO A 1045 -25.73 -52.29 -11.66
CA PRO A 1045 -27.02 -52.77 -12.16
C PRO A 1045 -27.25 -52.44 -13.64
N ALA A 1046 -27.85 -53.36 -14.39
CA ALA A 1046 -28.12 -53.20 -15.82
C ALA A 1046 -29.58 -53.56 -16.19
N ASP A 1047 -30.15 -52.81 -17.12
CA ASP A 1047 -31.41 -53.16 -17.78
C ASP A 1047 -31.14 -54.12 -18.93
N VAL A 1048 -31.64 -55.35 -18.87
CA VAL A 1048 -31.32 -56.42 -19.85
C VAL A 1048 -32.54 -56.78 -20.69
N THR A 1049 -32.39 -56.74 -22.01
CA THR A 1049 -33.42 -57.09 -22.99
C THR A 1049 -33.07 -58.38 -23.73
N LEU A 1050 -33.97 -59.37 -23.68
CA LEU A 1050 -33.86 -60.66 -24.34
C LEU A 1050 -34.85 -60.72 -25.51
N THR A 1051 -34.38 -60.87 -26.73
CA THR A 1051 -35.19 -60.87 -27.96
C THR A 1051 -35.01 -62.18 -28.72
N THR A 1052 -36.12 -62.79 -29.11
CA THR A 1052 -36.18 -63.96 -30.00
C THR A 1052 -37.25 -63.74 -31.07
N PRO A 1053 -37.30 -64.53 -32.15
CA PRO A 1053 -38.42 -64.49 -33.10
C PRO A 1053 -39.80 -64.77 -32.47
N PHE A 1054 -39.83 -65.29 -31.23
CA PHE A 1054 -41.05 -65.67 -30.52
C PHE A 1054 -41.47 -64.66 -29.45
N GLY A 1055 -40.70 -63.59 -29.26
CA GLY A 1055 -41.01 -62.49 -28.35
C GLY A 1055 -39.77 -61.81 -27.77
N THR A 1056 -40.01 -60.66 -27.13
CA THR A 1056 -38.99 -59.85 -26.43
C THR A 1056 -39.39 -59.67 -24.97
N LYS A 1057 -38.40 -59.63 -24.08
CA LYS A 1057 -38.58 -59.36 -22.66
C LYS A 1057 -37.43 -58.50 -22.12
N THR A 1058 -37.76 -57.36 -21.54
CA THR A 1058 -36.82 -56.54 -20.76
C THR A 1058 -37.00 -56.81 -19.27
N VAL A 1059 -35.88 -56.91 -18.55
CA VAL A 1059 -35.77 -56.99 -17.10
C VAL A 1059 -34.92 -55.82 -16.65
N THR A 1060 -35.52 -54.87 -15.94
CA THR A 1060 -34.83 -53.65 -15.49
C THR A 1060 -34.10 -53.88 -14.18
N GLY A 1061 -32.95 -53.25 -13.97
CA GLY A 1061 -32.20 -53.24 -12.72
C GLY A 1061 -31.62 -54.59 -12.30
N VAL A 1062 -31.18 -55.43 -13.25
CA VAL A 1062 -30.52 -56.71 -12.98
C VAL A 1062 -29.23 -56.44 -12.21
N GLN A 1063 -29.19 -56.83 -10.93
CA GLN A 1063 -28.05 -56.60 -10.04
C GLN A 1063 -26.83 -57.45 -10.46
N PRO A 1064 -25.59 -57.04 -10.10
CA PRO A 1064 -24.39 -57.86 -10.20
C PRO A 1064 -24.60 -59.28 -9.70
N GLY A 1065 -24.19 -60.27 -10.49
CA GLY A 1065 -24.37 -61.71 -10.26
C GLY A 1065 -25.80 -62.24 -10.47
N ALA A 1066 -26.80 -61.39 -10.72
CA ALA A 1066 -28.17 -61.81 -11.01
C ALA A 1066 -28.37 -62.04 -12.53
N SER A 1067 -29.46 -62.73 -12.90
CA SER A 1067 -29.76 -63.00 -14.32
C SER A 1067 -31.15 -62.54 -14.72
N ALA A 1068 -31.24 -61.93 -15.90
CA ALA A 1068 -32.49 -61.87 -16.66
C ALA A 1068 -32.74 -63.23 -17.32
N TYR A 1069 -33.95 -63.76 -17.17
CA TYR A 1069 -34.32 -65.05 -17.75
C TYR A 1069 -35.72 -65.00 -18.33
N GLN A 1070 -35.87 -65.47 -19.57
CA GLN A 1070 -37.18 -65.67 -20.20
C GLN A 1070 -37.19 -66.93 -21.04
N SER A 1071 -38.25 -67.72 -20.89
CA SER A 1071 -38.54 -68.85 -21.77
C SER A 1071 -39.68 -68.49 -22.70
N PHE A 1072 -39.40 -68.39 -23.99
CA PHE A 1072 -40.34 -68.02 -25.03
C PHE A 1072 -40.99 -69.26 -25.62
N ALA A 1073 -42.32 -69.35 -25.57
CA ALA A 1073 -43.08 -70.44 -26.17
C ALA A 1073 -43.10 -70.27 -27.69
N THR A 1074 -42.56 -71.23 -28.44
CA THR A 1074 -42.63 -71.16 -29.92
C THR A 1074 -44.03 -71.51 -30.45
N ARG A 1075 -44.86 -72.16 -29.61
CA ARG A 1075 -46.18 -72.75 -29.95
C ARG A 1075 -46.11 -73.85 -31.03
N ALA A 1076 -44.92 -74.23 -31.47
CA ALA A 1076 -44.66 -75.28 -32.44
C ALA A 1076 -44.13 -76.56 -31.77
N THR A 1077 -44.29 -77.71 -32.43
CA THR A 1077 -43.70 -79.00 -32.02
C THR A 1077 -42.24 -79.12 -32.46
N SER A 1078 -41.78 -78.26 -33.37
CA SER A 1078 -40.38 -78.15 -33.82
C SER A 1078 -39.98 -76.69 -34.05
N VAL A 1079 -38.70 -76.38 -33.89
CA VAL A 1079 -38.08 -75.08 -34.27
C VAL A 1079 -36.78 -75.35 -35.02
N GLU A 1080 -36.47 -74.53 -36.02
CA GLU A 1080 -35.15 -74.52 -36.67
C GLU A 1080 -34.12 -73.82 -35.78
N ALA A 1081 -32.83 -73.99 -36.10
CA ALA A 1081 -31.76 -73.26 -35.41
C ALA A 1081 -31.90 -71.76 -35.69
N GLY A 1082 -31.62 -70.94 -34.69
CA GLY A 1082 -31.77 -69.49 -34.79
C GLY A 1082 -30.93 -68.77 -33.74
N VAL A 1083 -31.17 -67.47 -33.58
CA VAL A 1083 -30.41 -66.61 -32.67
C VAL A 1083 -31.37 -65.86 -31.74
N ALA A 1084 -30.97 -65.71 -30.48
CA ALA A 1084 -31.55 -64.75 -29.55
C ALA A 1084 -30.60 -63.56 -29.38
N GLN A 1085 -31.15 -62.35 -29.52
CA GLN A 1085 -30.42 -61.10 -29.27
C GLN A 1085 -30.55 -60.74 -27.79
N VAL A 1086 -29.42 -60.41 -27.16
CA VAL A 1086 -29.36 -59.89 -25.80
C VAL A 1086 -28.70 -58.52 -25.83
N SER A 1087 -29.38 -57.52 -25.30
CA SER A 1087 -28.79 -56.18 -25.08
C SER A 1087 -28.90 -55.76 -23.62
N ALA A 1088 -27.94 -54.99 -23.13
CA ALA A 1088 -27.98 -54.42 -21.79
C ALA A 1088 -27.50 -52.97 -21.75
N THR A 1089 -28.05 -52.17 -20.84
CA THR A 1089 -27.66 -50.77 -20.60
C THR A 1089 -27.61 -50.47 -19.12
N GLY A 1090 -26.55 -49.79 -18.66
CA GLY A 1090 -26.34 -49.48 -17.24
C GLY A 1090 -25.17 -48.51 -17.05
N ASP A 1091 -25.37 -47.48 -16.23
CA ASP A 1091 -24.35 -46.45 -15.91
C ASP A 1091 -23.67 -45.83 -17.16
N GLY A 1092 -24.46 -45.57 -18.21
CA GLY A 1092 -23.95 -45.02 -19.49
C GLY A 1092 -23.23 -46.02 -20.40
N ARG A 1093 -23.00 -47.27 -19.96
CA ARG A 1093 -22.33 -48.36 -20.70
C ARG A 1093 -23.36 -49.31 -21.33
N THR A 1094 -22.98 -49.99 -22.42
CA THR A 1094 -23.85 -50.89 -23.18
C THR A 1094 -23.22 -52.27 -23.43
N PHE A 1095 -24.05 -53.26 -23.78
CA PHE A 1095 -23.65 -54.58 -24.25
C PHE A 1095 -24.66 -55.09 -25.28
N GLU A 1096 -24.20 -55.73 -26.37
CA GLU A 1096 -25.04 -56.45 -27.32
C GLU A 1096 -24.39 -57.79 -27.74
N ALA A 1097 -25.17 -58.87 -27.72
CA ALA A 1097 -24.72 -60.18 -28.19
C ALA A 1097 -25.82 -61.01 -28.84
N ASP A 1098 -25.40 -61.78 -29.85
CA ASP A 1098 -26.18 -62.81 -30.51
C ASP A 1098 -25.83 -64.18 -29.92
N ALA A 1099 -26.82 -64.87 -29.33
CA ALA A 1099 -26.66 -66.21 -28.78
C ALA A 1099 -27.49 -67.23 -29.57
N ALA A 1100 -26.80 -68.14 -30.25
CA ALA A 1100 -27.42 -69.17 -31.08
C ALA A 1100 -28.15 -70.23 -30.24
N TYR A 1101 -29.24 -70.76 -30.78
CA TYR A 1101 -29.93 -71.93 -30.28
C TYR A 1101 -30.16 -72.96 -31.38
N GLU A 1102 -30.02 -74.23 -31.02
CA GLU A 1102 -30.09 -75.35 -31.95
C GLU A 1102 -31.54 -75.69 -32.34
N ALA A 1103 -31.69 -76.27 -33.54
CA ALA A 1103 -32.94 -76.84 -33.99
C ALA A 1103 -33.37 -77.98 -33.06
N VAL A 1104 -34.66 -78.02 -32.70
CA VAL A 1104 -35.19 -79.08 -31.82
C VAL A 1104 -36.60 -79.46 -32.23
N SER A 1105 -36.93 -80.75 -32.09
CA SER A 1105 -38.28 -81.29 -32.24
C SER A 1105 -38.69 -82.01 -30.96
N CYS A 1106 -39.91 -81.78 -30.49
CA CYS A 1106 -40.44 -82.30 -29.23
C CYS A 1106 -41.39 -83.49 -29.38
N GLY A 1107 -41.33 -84.17 -30.53
CA GLY A 1107 -42.17 -85.31 -30.90
C GLY A 1107 -42.45 -85.33 -32.37
#